data_AF-A0A523JH77-F1
#
_entry.id   AF-A0A523JH77-F1
#
_cell.length_a   1.000
_cell.length_b   1.000
_cell.length_c   1.000
_cell.angle_alpha   90.00
_cell.angle_beta   90.00
_cell.angle_gamma   90.00
#
_symmetry.space_group_name_H-M   'P 1'
#
loop_
_entity.id
_entity.type
_entity.pdbx_description
1 polymer ?
#
loop_
_entity_poly.entity_id
_entity_poly.type
_entity_poly.pdbx_seq_one_letter_code
_entity_poly.pdbx_strand_id
1 'polypeptide(L)'
;MSANKTSKFNKLQLVVYILYSLFFLLPQVSQASENLDAKRILSLVDYIGGDYQNAVLNGKVINEDEYTEMLDFSESARLFANNIETEKAYIKNDTLLLNKLIIDKASIEEVLDLSNKIEQNLISDFNLKTFPTVSPSTELGKLLYMNNCSQCHGINGMADGPLAEGLMPHPAKFSEGDLIQELSAFKIYNTVSFGIKGTGMPSFPKLSEDQKWNIAFYVLSIRYANNSENLEFTHEIPDKLKDYKLLATMSDDDIRGGLSSSAYNKDQINEIISQIRSNTGFSGEIEGSGNKPLILAGALLSESLKLYENGDKQLAYSKAIDAYLQGFEKVENKLAVRDKKLTLEIENKFSEFRAQIKSGHGVENLQNTYQQLDANLTSASLLLTNTKPLGKLFSFLQSFAIIVREGLEAVLIVAAIIAFLTATGSRKAIKYVHYGWVSALIAGLATWMLAQTVLSITSAQKEIIEGATSLIAAAVLFYVSYWFITKIEVQKWKAFIEGKVKQALTKKNVFTLASVSFFAVYREAFETVLFYQALWLQAESSQSEVIWGFLVGTVCLIGLFIVIFKLGLKMPLRYFFAISSGLLYLLSFVLIGKGVREFQEAGLIGITPIEFIPTIDILGIYPTLQTTAPQAVLFFAFLFAVIWIFVIKQERERKEIVVSLTKIAEDMKTMHETFDHIKGHIIEWKRCEDIDIEAQDLDKQIHDVITHVDELETKLVDFFDVVSKNTQNQTGDDPQPKYN
;
A
#
# COMPACT_ATOMS: atom_id res chain seq x y z
N MET A 1 -30.01 17.76 -45.47
CA MET A 1 -30.45 18.54 -44.29
C MET A 1 -30.29 17.62 -43.07
N SER A 2 -29.11 17.53 -42.44
CA SER A 2 -28.54 18.44 -41.42
C SER A 2 -29.51 18.73 -40.26
N ALA A 3 -29.20 18.57 -38.97
CA ALA A 3 -28.03 18.04 -38.27
C ALA A 3 -28.37 17.84 -36.78
N ASN A 4 -27.59 16.96 -36.15
CA ASN A 4 -27.39 16.76 -34.71
C ASN A 4 -27.22 18.06 -33.92
N LYS A 5 -27.86 18.15 -32.74
CA LYS A 5 -27.54 19.14 -31.69
C LYS A 5 -27.34 18.42 -30.35
N THR A 6 -26.12 17.98 -30.09
CA THR A 6 -25.65 17.56 -28.75
C THR A 6 -25.34 18.79 -27.91
N SER A 7 -26.01 18.93 -26.76
CA SER A 7 -25.82 20.03 -25.81
C SER A 7 -24.47 19.93 -25.10
N LYS A 8 -23.69 21.01 -25.09
CA LYS A 8 -22.47 21.13 -24.29
C LYS A 8 -22.82 21.26 -22.80
N PHE A 9 -22.50 20.24 -22.00
CA PHE A 9 -22.43 20.36 -20.55
C PHE A 9 -21.16 21.13 -20.17
N ASN A 10 -21.32 22.33 -19.59
CA ASN A 10 -20.20 23.20 -19.22
C ASN A 10 -19.62 22.81 -17.85
N LYS A 11 -18.30 22.51 -17.82
CA LYS A 11 -17.51 22.18 -16.62
C LYS A 11 -17.52 23.24 -15.51
N LEU A 12 -18.02 24.45 -15.79
CA LEU A 12 -18.09 25.57 -14.85
C LEU A 12 -19.22 25.42 -13.82
N GLN A 13 -20.33 24.75 -14.16
CA GLN A 13 -21.46 24.58 -13.24
C GLN A 13 -21.19 23.52 -12.16
N LEU A 14 -20.34 22.52 -12.43
CA LEU A 14 -19.95 21.50 -11.45
C LEU A 14 -19.09 22.09 -10.32
N VAL A 15 -18.24 23.08 -10.63
CA VAL A 15 -17.37 23.74 -9.65
C VAL A 15 -18.17 24.64 -8.69
N VAL A 16 -19.23 25.29 -9.18
CA VAL A 16 -20.10 26.14 -8.35
C VAL A 16 -20.93 25.32 -7.36
N TYR A 17 -21.40 24.13 -7.75
CA TYR A 17 -22.12 23.23 -6.84
C TYR A 17 -21.23 22.60 -5.76
N ILE A 18 -19.95 22.35 -6.06
CA ILE A 18 -18.97 21.84 -5.09
C ILE A 18 -18.57 22.92 -4.08
N LEU A 19 -18.53 24.19 -4.49
CA LEU A 19 -18.22 25.31 -3.58
C LEU A 19 -19.41 25.68 -2.68
N TYR A 20 -20.65 25.44 -3.12
CA TYR A 20 -21.85 25.73 -2.32
C TYR A 20 -22.10 24.68 -1.21
N SER A 21 -21.63 23.44 -1.39
CA SER A 21 -21.76 22.37 -0.40
C SER A 21 -20.70 22.42 0.71
N LEU A 22 -19.65 23.22 0.55
CA LEU A 22 -18.55 23.37 1.52
C LEU A 22 -18.80 24.47 2.58
N PHE A 23 -19.93 25.20 2.51
CA PHE A 23 -20.21 26.33 3.40
C PHE A 23 -21.06 25.99 4.65
N PHE A 24 -21.42 24.72 4.88
CA PHE A 24 -22.38 24.32 5.94
C PHE A 24 -21.81 23.43 7.05
N LEU A 25 -20.52 23.51 7.35
CA LEU A 25 -19.92 22.74 8.45
C LEU A 25 -19.08 23.63 9.39
N LEU A 26 -19.72 24.13 10.45
CA LEU A 26 -19.08 24.44 11.74
C LEU A 26 -19.85 23.70 12.85
N PRO A 27 -19.17 23.14 13.87
CA PRO A 27 -19.74 22.08 14.70
C PRO A 27 -20.10 22.48 16.14
N GLN A 28 -21.06 21.71 16.65
CA GLN A 28 -21.26 21.21 18.01
C GLN A 28 -20.09 21.40 19.00
N VAL A 29 -20.22 22.29 19.98
CA VAL A 29 -19.30 22.39 21.15
C VAL A 29 -19.99 22.00 22.47
N SER A 30 -21.32 21.99 22.54
CA SER A 30 -22.07 21.72 23.79
C SER A 30 -22.08 20.23 24.20
N GLN A 31 -22.19 19.31 23.22
CA GLN A 31 -22.40 17.88 23.47
C GLN A 31 -21.16 17.13 24.01
N ALA A 32 -19.96 17.66 23.76
CA ALA A 32 -18.70 17.02 24.17
C ALA A 32 -18.43 17.16 25.69
N SER A 33 -18.82 18.28 26.30
CA SER A 33 -18.65 18.51 27.75
C SER A 33 -19.61 17.64 28.56
N GLU A 34 -20.85 17.52 28.11
CA GLU A 34 -21.89 16.74 28.78
C GLU A 34 -21.56 15.24 28.81
N ASN A 35 -21.01 14.70 27.71
CA ASN A 35 -20.55 13.32 27.63
C ASN A 35 -19.40 13.00 28.59
N LEU A 36 -18.57 13.98 28.97
CA LEU A 36 -17.47 13.78 29.91
C LEU A 36 -17.97 13.62 31.35
N ASP A 37 -18.91 14.47 31.76
CA ASP A 37 -19.50 14.38 33.11
C ASP A 37 -20.36 13.12 33.26
N ALA A 38 -21.07 12.71 32.20
CA ALA A 38 -21.77 11.43 32.18
C ALA A 38 -20.83 10.22 32.40
N LYS A 39 -19.65 10.20 31.76
CA LYS A 39 -18.64 9.15 31.98
C LYS A 39 -18.09 9.13 33.43
N ARG A 40 -17.91 10.30 34.03
CA ARG A 40 -17.43 10.41 35.43
C ARG A 40 -18.45 9.88 36.42
N ILE A 41 -19.72 10.24 36.24
CA ILE A 41 -20.81 9.73 37.08
C ILE A 41 -20.89 8.21 36.93
N LEU A 42 -20.82 7.69 35.70
CA LEU A 42 -20.84 6.25 35.45
C LEU A 42 -19.73 5.52 36.23
N SER A 43 -18.50 6.04 36.19
CA SER A 43 -17.38 5.43 36.92
C SER A 43 -17.53 5.49 38.45
N LEU A 44 -18.08 6.58 38.99
CA LEU A 44 -18.25 6.72 40.44
C LEU A 44 -19.38 5.82 40.96
N VAL A 45 -20.45 5.69 40.19
CA VAL A 45 -21.60 4.88 40.56
C VAL A 45 -21.28 3.38 40.49
N ASP A 46 -20.55 2.93 39.46
CA ASP A 46 -20.05 1.55 39.34
C ASP A 46 -19.15 1.15 40.53
N TYR A 47 -18.28 2.07 40.97
CA TYR A 47 -17.46 1.87 42.16
C TYR A 47 -18.32 1.71 43.43
N ILE A 48 -19.25 2.64 43.65
CA ILE A 48 -20.15 2.59 44.81
C ILE A 48 -20.97 1.29 44.83
N GLY A 49 -21.51 0.88 43.68
CA GLY A 49 -22.31 -0.34 43.56
C GLY A 49 -21.52 -1.60 43.93
N GLY A 50 -20.26 -1.71 43.48
CA GLY A 50 -19.42 -2.88 43.75
C GLY A 50 -18.86 -2.95 45.17
N ASP A 51 -18.43 -1.81 45.71
CA ASP A 51 -17.58 -1.79 46.91
C ASP A 51 -18.31 -1.41 48.21
N TYR A 52 -19.58 -0.98 48.14
CA TYR A 52 -20.34 -0.58 49.33
C TYR A 52 -20.45 -1.69 50.40
N GLN A 53 -20.45 -2.97 49.99
CA GLN A 53 -20.44 -4.11 50.92
C GLN A 53 -19.22 -4.16 51.85
N ASN A 54 -18.09 -3.57 51.42
CA ASN A 54 -16.85 -3.50 52.20
C ASN A 54 -16.88 -2.36 53.23
N ALA A 55 -17.76 -1.37 53.03
CA ALA A 55 -17.95 -0.23 53.93
C ALA A 55 -19.03 -0.48 54.99
N VAL A 56 -20.18 -1.03 54.60
CA VAL A 56 -21.36 -1.18 55.45
C VAL A 56 -21.93 -2.58 55.35
N LEU A 57 -22.09 -3.24 56.51
CA LEU A 57 -22.74 -4.55 56.61
C LEU A 57 -23.83 -4.51 57.68
N ASN A 58 -25.05 -4.91 57.30
CA ASN A 58 -26.23 -4.92 58.18
C ASN A 58 -26.49 -3.56 58.88
N GLY A 59 -26.34 -2.45 58.13
CA GLY A 59 -26.56 -1.09 58.63
C GLY A 59 -25.48 -0.59 59.59
N LYS A 60 -24.38 -1.32 59.77
CA LYS A 60 -23.22 -0.91 60.57
C LYS A 60 -22.02 -0.66 59.66
N VAL A 61 -21.31 0.43 59.92
CA VAL A 61 -20.02 0.71 59.28
C VAL A 61 -19.01 -0.32 59.80
N ILE A 62 -18.47 -1.12 58.87
CA ILE A 62 -17.46 -2.14 59.17
C ILE A 62 -16.05 -1.65 58.82
N ASN A 63 -15.94 -0.65 57.94
CA ASN A 63 -14.71 0.04 57.61
C ASN A 63 -15.00 1.54 57.42
N GLU A 64 -14.46 2.37 58.32
CA GLU A 64 -14.71 3.82 58.35
C GLU A 64 -14.06 4.56 57.18
N ASP A 65 -12.91 4.10 56.69
CA ASP A 65 -12.21 4.74 55.57
C ASP A 65 -12.98 4.49 54.27
N GLU A 66 -13.41 3.25 54.04
CA GLU A 66 -14.25 2.86 52.90
C GLU A 66 -15.61 3.58 52.95
N TYR A 67 -16.22 3.70 54.14
CA TYR A 67 -17.47 4.42 54.30
C TYR A 67 -17.35 5.91 53.98
N THR A 68 -16.25 6.53 54.38
CA THR A 68 -15.94 7.93 54.05
C THR A 68 -15.76 8.11 52.54
N GLU A 69 -15.10 7.16 51.88
CA GLU A 69 -14.93 7.17 50.43
C GLU A 69 -16.27 7.04 49.68
N MET A 70 -17.17 6.14 50.12
CA MET A 70 -18.53 6.02 49.57
C MET A 70 -19.31 7.34 49.66
N LEU A 71 -19.18 8.08 50.76
CA LEU A 71 -19.80 9.39 50.93
C LEU A 71 -19.20 10.42 49.97
N ASP A 72 -17.88 10.47 49.84
CA ASP A 72 -17.18 11.41 48.96
C ASP A 72 -17.47 11.15 47.48
N PHE A 73 -17.56 9.88 47.07
CA PHE A 73 -17.83 9.49 45.69
C PHE A 73 -19.29 9.75 45.31
N SER A 74 -20.24 9.44 46.21
CA SER A 74 -21.65 9.73 45.96
C SER A 74 -21.94 11.22 45.90
N GLU A 75 -21.28 12.04 46.73
CA GLU A 75 -21.36 13.50 46.66
C GLU A 75 -20.73 14.04 45.37
N SER A 76 -19.57 13.49 44.95
CA SER A 76 -18.93 13.87 43.69
C SER A 76 -19.80 13.53 42.47
N ALA A 77 -20.45 12.36 42.46
CA ALA A 77 -21.40 11.97 41.42
C ALA A 77 -22.60 12.94 41.36
N ARG A 78 -23.14 13.35 42.51
CA ARG A 78 -24.20 14.35 42.61
C ARG A 78 -23.77 15.72 42.09
N LEU A 79 -22.53 16.13 42.34
CA LEU A 79 -21.99 17.39 41.83
C LEU A 79 -21.86 17.39 40.31
N PHE A 80 -21.33 16.31 39.71
CA PHE A 80 -21.26 16.17 38.25
C PHE A 80 -22.66 16.10 37.61
N ALA A 81 -23.62 15.47 38.27
CA ALA A 81 -25.00 15.40 37.77
C ALA A 81 -25.70 16.77 37.69
N ASN A 82 -25.18 17.81 38.35
CA ASN A 82 -25.70 19.18 38.19
C ASN A 82 -25.36 19.81 36.84
N ASN A 83 -24.37 19.27 36.11
CA ASN A 83 -23.94 19.78 34.81
C ASN A 83 -24.68 19.11 33.62
N ILE A 84 -25.54 18.13 33.90
CA ILE A 84 -26.34 17.42 32.88
C ILE A 84 -27.60 18.24 32.54
N GLU A 85 -28.01 18.23 31.26
CA GLU A 85 -29.16 18.99 30.76
C GLU A 85 -30.48 18.68 31.50
N THR A 86 -31.37 19.67 31.56
CA THR A 86 -32.64 19.63 32.30
C THR A 86 -33.62 18.53 31.87
N GLU A 87 -33.52 18.02 30.64
CA GLU A 87 -34.37 16.91 30.15
C GLU A 87 -34.00 15.56 30.81
N LYS A 88 -32.81 15.46 31.41
CA LYS A 88 -32.30 14.25 32.09
C LYS A 88 -32.25 14.40 33.62
N ALA A 89 -33.13 15.22 34.18
CA ALA A 89 -33.18 15.54 35.61
C ALA A 89 -33.34 14.33 36.56
N TYR A 90 -33.78 13.17 36.05
CA TYR A 90 -33.85 11.94 36.84
C TYR A 90 -32.46 11.45 37.28
N ILE A 91 -31.39 11.67 36.49
CA ILE A 91 -30.01 11.30 36.87
C ILE A 91 -29.56 12.10 38.10
N LYS A 92 -29.94 13.39 38.15
CA LYS A 92 -29.69 14.25 39.30
C LYS A 92 -30.47 13.81 40.54
N ASN A 93 -31.72 13.36 40.36
CA ASN A 93 -32.53 12.85 41.47
C ASN A 93 -32.03 11.49 41.96
N ASP A 94 -31.65 10.59 41.06
CA ASP A 94 -31.17 9.25 41.38
C ASP A 94 -29.79 9.32 42.08
N THR A 95 -28.86 10.18 41.63
CA THR A 95 -27.58 10.41 42.32
C THR A 95 -27.75 11.06 43.71
N LEU A 96 -28.73 11.96 43.87
CA LEU A 96 -29.12 12.50 45.17
C LEU A 96 -29.68 11.40 46.10
N LEU A 97 -30.52 10.52 45.56
CA LEU A 97 -31.08 9.39 46.32
C LEU A 97 -29.98 8.41 46.73
N LEU A 98 -29.04 8.12 45.83
CA LEU A 98 -27.90 7.24 46.11
C LEU A 98 -27.05 7.77 47.27
N ASN A 99 -26.69 9.06 47.25
CA ASN A 99 -25.98 9.68 48.36
C ASN A 99 -26.75 9.57 49.68
N LYS A 100 -28.07 9.76 49.65
CA LYS A 100 -28.92 9.59 50.84
C LYS A 100 -28.91 8.15 51.37
N LEU A 101 -29.01 7.14 50.49
CA LEU A 101 -28.97 5.72 50.89
C LEU A 101 -27.66 5.38 51.62
N ILE A 102 -26.54 5.93 51.18
CA ILE A 102 -25.23 5.73 51.82
C ILE A 102 -25.17 6.43 53.18
N ILE A 103 -25.68 7.66 53.30
CA ILE A 103 -25.78 8.38 54.59
C ILE A 103 -26.63 7.58 55.59
N ASP A 104 -27.76 7.06 55.12
CA ASP A 104 -28.73 6.30 55.91
C ASP A 104 -28.27 4.84 56.19
N LYS A 105 -27.13 4.41 55.63
CA LYS A 105 -26.56 3.05 55.77
C LYS A 105 -27.57 1.98 55.33
N ALA A 106 -28.22 2.23 54.20
CA ALA A 106 -29.19 1.34 53.58
C ALA A 106 -28.59 -0.04 53.25
N SER A 107 -29.44 -1.01 52.90
CA SER A 107 -29.00 -2.36 52.57
C SER A 107 -28.14 -2.40 51.30
N ILE A 108 -27.27 -3.43 51.19
CA ILE A 108 -26.39 -3.64 50.03
C ILE A 108 -27.23 -3.73 48.74
N GLU A 109 -28.36 -4.44 48.78
CA GLU A 109 -29.26 -4.61 47.64
C GLU A 109 -29.84 -3.28 47.16
N GLU A 110 -30.29 -2.40 48.08
CA GLU A 110 -30.86 -1.09 47.70
C GLU A 110 -29.83 -0.16 47.04
N VAL A 111 -28.58 -0.18 47.52
CA VAL A 111 -27.49 0.64 46.95
C VAL A 111 -27.05 0.08 45.59
N LEU A 112 -26.93 -1.24 45.47
CA LEU A 112 -26.56 -1.91 44.23
C LEU A 112 -27.61 -1.73 43.13
N ASP A 113 -28.89 -1.91 43.44
CA ASP A 113 -29.99 -1.75 42.48
C ASP A 113 -30.07 -0.32 41.93
N LEU A 114 -29.93 0.68 42.80
CA LEU A 114 -29.95 2.07 42.37
C LEU A 114 -28.71 2.44 41.55
N SER A 115 -27.54 1.91 41.91
CA SER A 115 -26.30 2.13 41.15
C SER A 115 -26.42 1.56 39.74
N ASN A 116 -26.83 0.31 39.61
CA ASN A 116 -27.09 -0.36 38.33
C ASN A 116 -28.11 0.41 37.46
N LYS A 117 -29.18 0.92 38.08
CA LYS A 117 -30.20 1.72 37.38
C LYS A 117 -29.60 3.01 36.79
N ILE A 118 -28.78 3.72 37.57
CA ILE A 118 -28.13 4.96 37.12
C ILE A 118 -27.16 4.66 35.98
N GLU A 119 -26.38 3.58 36.08
CA GLU A 119 -25.45 3.16 35.02
C GLU A 119 -26.15 2.86 33.69
N GLN A 120 -27.23 2.06 33.72
CA GLN A 120 -27.98 1.72 32.51
C GLN A 120 -28.55 2.95 31.81
N ASN A 121 -29.09 3.89 32.59
CA ASN A 121 -29.61 5.14 32.06
C ASN A 121 -28.48 6.00 31.45
N LEU A 122 -27.34 6.13 32.13
CA LEU A 122 -26.18 6.88 31.60
C LEU A 122 -25.66 6.29 30.29
N ILE A 123 -25.54 4.96 30.21
CA ILE A 123 -25.06 4.27 29.01
C ILE A 123 -26.04 4.48 27.84
N SER A 124 -27.34 4.33 28.08
CA SER A 124 -28.40 4.51 27.08
C SER A 124 -28.48 5.95 26.59
N ASP A 125 -28.60 6.91 27.51
CA ASP A 125 -29.01 8.28 27.20
C ASP A 125 -27.86 9.16 26.68
N PHE A 126 -26.61 8.74 26.91
CA PHE A 126 -25.41 9.40 26.40
C PHE A 126 -24.63 8.56 25.39
N ASN A 127 -25.14 7.37 25.04
CA ASN A 127 -24.47 6.42 24.13
C ASN A 127 -23.00 6.19 24.52
N LEU A 128 -22.77 6.01 25.83
CA LEU A 128 -21.42 5.89 26.37
C LEU A 128 -20.79 4.59 25.88
N LYS A 129 -19.62 4.70 25.27
CA LYS A 129 -18.85 3.54 24.83
C LYS A 129 -18.18 2.90 26.04
N THR A 130 -18.70 1.75 26.45
CA THR A 130 -18.15 0.90 27.52
C THR A 130 -17.20 -0.18 27.00
N PHE A 131 -16.86 -0.12 25.72
CA PHE A 131 -15.98 -1.08 25.03
C PHE A 131 -15.09 -0.37 24.01
N PRO A 132 -13.94 -0.96 23.64
CA PRO A 132 -13.04 -0.38 22.65
C PRO A 132 -13.62 -0.43 21.24
N THR A 133 -13.33 0.56 20.41
CA THR A 133 -13.77 0.59 18.99
C THR A 133 -12.90 -0.24 18.06
N VAL A 134 -11.68 -0.54 18.49
CA VAL A 134 -10.68 -1.35 17.78
C VAL A 134 -10.26 -2.48 18.72
N SER A 135 -9.93 -3.65 18.17
CA SER A 135 -9.40 -4.74 18.99
C SER A 135 -8.15 -4.27 19.76
N PRO A 136 -8.10 -4.44 21.08
CA PRO A 136 -6.89 -4.18 21.86
C PRO A 136 -5.71 -5.04 21.40
N SER A 137 -4.50 -4.51 21.62
CA SER A 137 -3.20 -5.17 21.41
C SER A 137 -2.46 -5.27 22.74
N THR A 138 -2.16 -6.50 23.12
CA THR A 138 -1.39 -6.82 24.33
C THR A 138 0.03 -6.25 24.27
N GLU A 139 0.67 -6.24 23.10
CA GLU A 139 2.02 -5.69 22.91
C GLU A 139 2.05 -4.17 23.08
N LEU A 140 1.06 -3.46 22.51
CA LEU A 140 0.94 -2.02 22.67
C LEU A 140 0.61 -1.66 24.12
N GLY A 141 -0.31 -2.40 24.75
CA GLY A 141 -0.64 -2.24 26.16
C GLY A 141 0.58 -2.44 27.07
N LYS A 142 1.43 -3.43 26.79
CA LYS A 142 2.69 -3.68 27.52
C LYS A 142 3.62 -2.48 27.49
N LEU A 143 3.87 -1.93 26.31
CA LEU A 143 4.76 -0.78 26.13
C LEU A 143 4.21 0.47 26.81
N LEU A 144 2.91 0.73 26.66
CA LEU A 144 2.24 1.85 27.31
C LEU A 144 2.27 1.71 28.84
N TYR A 145 2.04 0.51 29.36
CA TYR A 145 2.13 0.21 30.78
C TYR A 145 3.56 0.40 31.32
N MET A 146 4.58 -0.10 30.60
CA MET A 146 5.97 0.09 30.97
C MET A 146 6.35 1.58 31.06
N ASN A 147 5.84 2.40 30.14
CA ASN A 147 6.20 3.82 30.08
C ASN A 147 5.43 4.68 31.11
N ASN A 148 4.17 4.33 31.39
CA ASN A 148 3.27 5.19 32.16
C ASN A 148 2.95 4.66 33.56
N CYS A 149 2.98 3.34 33.77
CA CYS A 149 2.43 2.70 34.97
C CYS A 149 3.50 1.99 35.81
N SER A 150 4.57 1.47 35.20
CA SER A 150 5.56 0.62 35.87
C SER A 150 6.35 1.29 36.99
N GLN A 151 6.46 2.62 36.99
CA GLN A 151 7.19 3.37 38.01
C GLN A 151 6.54 3.24 39.40
N CYS A 152 5.22 3.04 39.45
CA CYS A 152 4.48 2.81 40.68
C CYS A 152 4.03 1.35 40.79
N HIS A 153 3.54 0.75 39.69
CA HIS A 153 2.98 -0.60 39.73
C HIS A 153 3.99 -1.73 39.48
N GLY A 154 5.26 -1.39 39.21
CA GLY A 154 6.30 -2.37 38.88
C GLY A 154 6.26 -2.83 37.42
N ILE A 155 7.37 -3.34 36.89
CA ILE A 155 7.42 -3.84 35.50
C ILE A 155 6.51 -5.06 35.31
N ASN A 156 6.39 -5.89 36.34
CA ASN A 156 5.59 -7.11 36.34
C ASN A 156 4.27 -6.96 37.11
N GLY A 157 3.83 -5.74 37.43
CA GLY A 157 2.58 -5.52 38.18
C GLY A 157 2.64 -5.90 39.66
N MET A 158 3.83 -6.06 40.25
CA MET A 158 3.99 -6.44 41.66
C MET A 158 3.83 -5.27 42.65
N ALA A 159 3.51 -4.08 42.16
CA ALA A 159 3.51 -2.83 42.92
C ALA A 159 4.87 -2.52 43.57
N ASP A 160 5.97 -2.93 42.93
CA ASP A 160 7.35 -2.77 43.40
C ASP A 160 8.12 -1.72 42.59
N GLY A 161 7.40 -0.80 41.95
CA GLY A 161 8.01 0.30 41.23
C GLY A 161 8.80 1.23 42.17
N PRO A 162 9.83 1.94 41.68
CA PRO A 162 10.67 2.81 42.51
C PRO A 162 9.89 3.94 43.22
N LEU A 163 8.68 4.26 42.76
CA LEU A 163 7.80 5.25 43.39
C LEU A 163 6.76 4.62 44.34
N ALA A 164 6.67 3.30 44.43
CA ALA A 164 5.62 2.62 45.20
C ALA A 164 5.73 2.84 46.70
N GLU A 165 6.96 2.78 47.25
CA GLU A 165 7.23 2.82 48.69
C GLU A 165 6.78 4.13 49.37
N GLY A 166 6.66 5.23 48.61
CA GLY A 166 6.26 6.54 49.11
C GLY A 166 4.77 6.89 48.98
N LEU A 167 3.95 5.98 48.44
CA LEU A 167 2.54 6.25 48.14
C LEU A 167 1.60 5.66 49.21
N MET A 168 0.64 6.48 49.64
CA MET A 168 -0.48 6.05 50.47
C MET A 168 -1.81 6.44 49.79
N PRO A 169 -2.71 5.48 49.52
CA PRO A 169 -2.55 4.04 49.68
C PRO A 169 -1.45 3.46 48.76
N HIS A 170 -0.92 2.30 49.15
CA HIS A 170 0.09 1.59 48.34
C HIS A 170 -0.51 1.18 46.99
N PRO A 171 0.23 1.26 45.87
CA PRO A 171 -0.30 0.87 44.56
C PRO A 171 -0.81 -0.57 44.55
N ALA A 172 -1.88 -0.80 43.79
CA ALA A 172 -2.46 -2.13 43.58
C ALA A 172 -1.48 -3.07 42.86
N LYS A 173 -1.48 -4.34 43.27
CA LYS A 173 -0.80 -5.44 42.58
C LYS A 173 -1.71 -6.01 41.49
N PHE A 174 -1.16 -6.21 40.31
CA PHE A 174 -1.87 -6.74 39.13
C PHE A 174 -1.44 -8.15 38.75
N SER A 175 -0.31 -8.63 39.27
CA SER A 175 0.17 -10.00 39.11
C SER A 175 -0.44 -10.97 40.12
N GLU A 176 -0.88 -10.48 41.29
CA GLU A 176 -1.40 -11.28 42.39
C GLU A 176 -2.41 -10.48 43.23
N GLY A 177 -3.18 -11.20 44.06
CA GLY A 177 -4.18 -10.61 44.96
C GLY A 177 -5.63 -10.75 44.46
N ASP A 178 -6.56 -10.34 45.32
CA ASP A 178 -8.00 -10.50 45.08
C ASP A 178 -8.56 -9.36 44.22
N LEU A 179 -8.10 -8.12 44.44
CA LEU A 179 -8.56 -6.93 43.70
C LEU A 179 -8.55 -7.10 42.18
N ILE A 180 -7.46 -7.58 41.58
CA ILE A 180 -7.36 -7.72 40.10
C ILE A 180 -8.41 -8.70 39.53
N GLN A 181 -8.95 -9.61 40.34
CA GLN A 181 -9.98 -10.57 39.91
C GLN A 181 -11.34 -9.90 39.74
N GLU A 182 -11.58 -8.82 40.48
CA GLU A 182 -12.83 -8.05 40.50
C GLU A 182 -12.80 -6.88 39.48
N LEU A 183 -11.62 -6.61 38.88
CA LEU A 183 -11.46 -5.55 37.88
C LEU A 183 -11.87 -6.00 36.48
N SER A 184 -12.60 -5.14 35.78
CA SER A 184 -12.85 -5.24 34.34
C SER A 184 -11.94 -4.29 33.56
N ALA A 185 -11.79 -4.52 32.24
CA ALA A 185 -11.00 -3.62 31.41
C ALA A 185 -11.62 -2.21 31.38
N PHE A 186 -12.95 -2.10 31.48
CA PHE A 186 -13.66 -0.84 31.55
C PHE A 186 -13.34 -0.08 32.85
N LYS A 187 -13.31 -0.77 34.01
CA LYS A 187 -12.88 -0.18 35.29
C LYS A 187 -11.45 0.35 35.22
N ILE A 188 -10.53 -0.41 34.63
CA ILE A 188 -9.14 0.03 34.45
C ILE A 188 -9.06 1.21 33.46
N TYR A 189 -9.79 1.17 32.35
CA TYR A 189 -9.86 2.27 31.37
C TYR A 189 -10.35 3.57 32.02
N ASN A 190 -11.37 3.50 32.88
CA ASN A 190 -11.87 4.65 33.62
C ASN A 190 -10.85 5.16 34.64
N THR A 191 -10.20 4.25 35.37
CA THR A 191 -9.12 4.59 36.31
C THR A 191 -7.97 5.32 35.61
N VAL A 192 -7.54 4.85 34.43
CA VAL A 192 -6.52 5.53 33.62
C VAL A 192 -7.04 6.88 33.10
N SER A 193 -8.33 6.97 32.75
CA SER A 193 -8.94 8.19 32.23
C SER A 193 -9.09 9.30 33.28
N PHE A 194 -9.42 8.93 34.52
CA PHE A 194 -9.87 9.88 35.54
C PHE A 194 -8.94 9.96 36.76
N GLY A 195 -8.06 8.98 36.95
CA GLY A 195 -7.28 8.84 38.18
C GLY A 195 -8.15 8.48 39.37
N ILE A 196 -7.53 8.32 40.54
CA ILE A 196 -8.23 8.07 41.81
C ILE A 196 -7.95 9.23 42.74
N LYS A 197 -9.00 10.02 43.02
CA LYS A 197 -8.90 11.23 43.85
C LYS A 197 -8.41 10.87 45.26
N GLY A 198 -7.48 11.66 45.79
CA GLY A 198 -6.93 11.44 47.14
C GLY A 198 -5.79 10.41 47.20
N THR A 199 -5.44 9.79 46.07
CA THR A 199 -4.34 8.81 45.99
C THR A 199 -3.19 9.29 45.10
N GLY A 200 -2.13 8.50 45.03
CA GLY A 200 -1.03 8.70 44.09
C GLY A 200 -1.33 8.36 42.63
N MET A 201 -2.56 7.93 42.29
CA MET A 201 -2.94 7.53 40.93
C MET A 201 -3.51 8.71 40.11
N PRO A 202 -2.74 9.32 39.19
CA PRO A 202 -3.20 10.46 38.40
C PRO A 202 -4.09 10.02 37.23
N SER A 203 -4.77 11.00 36.61
CA SER A 203 -5.38 10.79 35.30
C SER A 203 -4.33 10.87 34.18
N PHE A 204 -4.58 10.16 33.07
CA PHE A 204 -3.72 10.16 31.89
C PHE A 204 -4.45 10.78 30.68
N PRO A 205 -4.73 12.10 30.69
CA PRO A 205 -5.48 12.77 29.63
C PRO A 205 -4.73 12.82 28.30
N LYS A 206 -3.42 12.59 28.31
CA LYS A 206 -2.54 12.57 27.12
C LYS A 206 -2.74 11.32 26.27
N LEU A 207 -3.18 10.23 26.89
CA LEU A 207 -3.40 8.97 26.19
C LEU A 207 -4.71 9.02 25.40
N SER A 208 -4.68 8.53 24.17
CA SER A 208 -5.89 8.36 23.35
C SER A 208 -6.80 7.29 23.96
N GLU A 209 -8.09 7.30 23.59
CA GLU A 209 -9.03 6.31 24.12
C GLU A 209 -8.61 4.87 23.78
N ASP A 210 -8.10 4.65 22.56
CA ASP A 210 -7.58 3.34 22.17
C ASP A 210 -6.35 2.96 23.01
N GLN A 211 -5.43 3.88 23.29
CA GLN A 211 -4.26 3.61 24.14
C GLN A 211 -4.65 3.20 25.56
N LYS A 212 -5.65 3.86 26.15
CA LYS A 212 -6.15 3.50 27.48
C LYS A 212 -6.78 2.12 27.49
N TRP A 213 -7.51 1.76 26.43
CA TRP A 213 -8.05 0.41 26.26
C TRP A 213 -6.94 -0.64 26.12
N ASN A 214 -5.87 -0.35 25.37
CA ASN A 214 -4.71 -1.24 25.28
C ASN A 214 -4.06 -1.48 26.65
N ILE A 215 -3.89 -0.43 27.46
CA ILE A 215 -3.38 -0.56 28.84
C ILE A 215 -4.33 -1.43 29.67
N ALA A 216 -5.64 -1.17 29.60
CA ALA A 216 -6.62 -1.87 30.40
C ALA A 216 -6.63 -3.39 30.15
N PHE A 217 -6.59 -3.80 28.88
CA PHE A 217 -6.52 -5.21 28.50
C PHE A 217 -5.17 -5.83 28.87
N TYR A 218 -4.06 -5.10 28.68
CA TYR A 218 -2.74 -5.60 29.09
C TYR A 218 -2.62 -5.80 30.60
N VAL A 219 -3.13 -4.89 31.43
CA VAL A 219 -3.07 -5.01 32.89
C VAL A 219 -3.71 -6.32 33.36
N LEU A 220 -4.86 -6.69 32.80
CA LEU A 220 -5.53 -7.97 33.11
C LEU A 220 -4.74 -9.19 32.61
N SER A 221 -3.89 -9.03 31.59
CA SER A 221 -3.03 -10.11 31.09
C SER A 221 -1.81 -10.38 31.97
N ILE A 222 -1.36 -9.41 32.79
CA ILE A 222 -0.09 -9.49 33.55
C ILE A 222 -0.06 -10.72 34.46
N ARG A 223 -1.16 -11.01 35.16
CA ARG A 223 -1.31 -12.18 36.04
C ARG A 223 -1.10 -13.51 35.32
N TYR A 224 -1.34 -13.55 34.01
CA TYR A 224 -1.32 -14.76 33.19
C TYR A 224 -0.08 -14.85 32.28
N ALA A 225 0.78 -13.82 32.28
CA ALA A 225 1.92 -13.70 31.36
C ALA A 225 2.99 -14.80 31.49
N ASN A 226 3.11 -15.45 32.65
CA ASN A 226 4.08 -16.55 32.87
C ASN A 226 3.51 -17.95 32.54
N ASN A 227 2.20 -18.08 32.37
CA ASN A 227 1.54 -19.37 32.12
C ASN A 227 1.36 -19.66 30.62
N SER A 228 1.55 -18.67 29.74
CA SER A 228 1.28 -18.81 28.30
C SER A 228 2.36 -19.54 27.50
N GLU A 229 3.59 -19.67 28.00
CA GLU A 229 4.69 -20.29 27.23
C GLU A 229 4.66 -21.83 27.20
N ASN A 230 3.82 -22.49 28.03
CA ASN A 230 3.79 -23.96 28.15
C ASN A 230 2.38 -24.59 28.16
N LEU A 231 1.31 -23.83 27.89
CA LEU A 231 -0.05 -24.36 27.88
C LEU A 231 -0.49 -24.69 26.44
N GLU A 232 -0.60 -25.98 26.13
CA GLU A 232 -1.42 -26.42 25.00
C GLU A 232 -2.88 -26.09 25.35
N PHE A 233 -3.43 -25.04 24.75
CA PHE A 233 -4.83 -24.66 24.95
C PHE A 233 -5.75 -25.74 24.36
N THR A 234 -6.24 -26.63 25.21
CA THR A 234 -7.00 -27.82 24.77
C THR A 234 -8.52 -27.59 24.73
N HIS A 235 -9.00 -26.49 25.32
CA HIS A 235 -10.43 -26.22 25.49
C HIS A 235 -10.91 -25.08 24.58
N GLU A 236 -12.06 -25.26 23.95
CA GLU A 236 -12.66 -24.25 23.08
C GLU A 236 -13.31 -23.14 23.91
N ILE A 237 -12.89 -21.89 23.68
CA ILE A 237 -13.50 -20.72 24.33
C ILE A 237 -14.97 -20.64 23.91
N PRO A 238 -15.94 -20.50 24.84
CA PRO A 238 -17.33 -20.28 24.48
C PRO A 238 -17.50 -19.05 23.59
N ASP A 239 -18.29 -19.14 22.51
CA ASP A 239 -18.40 -18.06 21.51
C ASP A 239 -18.75 -16.69 22.07
N LYS A 240 -19.55 -16.64 23.16
CA LYS A 240 -19.88 -15.39 23.84
C LYS A 240 -18.66 -14.71 24.48
N LEU A 241 -17.69 -15.49 24.95
CA LEU A 241 -16.44 -15.01 25.53
C LEU A 241 -15.37 -14.72 24.46
N LYS A 242 -15.70 -14.88 23.18
CA LYS A 242 -14.85 -14.43 22.06
C LYS A 242 -15.10 -12.98 21.65
N ASP A 243 -16.12 -12.32 22.20
CA ASP A 243 -16.39 -10.91 21.90
C ASP A 243 -15.68 -9.99 22.91
N TYR A 244 -14.65 -9.28 22.44
CA TYR A 244 -13.90 -8.32 23.26
C TYR A 244 -14.78 -7.19 23.81
N LYS A 245 -15.93 -6.90 23.18
CA LYS A 245 -16.87 -5.88 23.67
C LYS A 245 -17.56 -6.33 24.95
N LEU A 246 -17.88 -7.62 25.05
CA LEU A 246 -18.43 -8.19 26.26
C LEU A 246 -17.35 -8.32 27.33
N LEU A 247 -16.15 -8.77 26.94
CA LEU A 247 -15.01 -8.89 27.86
C LEU A 247 -14.54 -7.55 28.45
N ALA A 248 -14.84 -6.43 27.78
CA ALA A 248 -14.49 -5.10 28.26
C ALA A 248 -15.12 -4.80 29.63
N THR A 249 -16.32 -5.30 29.88
CA THR A 249 -17.07 -5.04 31.12
C THR A 249 -17.05 -6.21 32.11
N MET A 250 -16.48 -7.36 31.75
CA MET A 250 -16.43 -8.54 32.62
C MET A 250 -15.13 -8.62 33.41
N SER A 251 -15.24 -8.84 34.72
CA SER A 251 -14.14 -9.23 35.61
C SER A 251 -13.83 -10.73 35.49
N ASP A 252 -12.74 -11.19 36.12
CA ASP A 252 -12.42 -12.62 36.16
C ASP A 252 -13.44 -13.39 37.00
N ASP A 253 -13.99 -12.76 38.05
CA ASP A 253 -15.07 -13.33 38.86
C ASP A 253 -16.39 -13.44 38.08
N ASP A 254 -16.72 -12.48 37.22
CA ASP A 254 -17.90 -12.57 36.34
C ASP A 254 -17.77 -13.73 35.36
N ILE A 255 -16.59 -13.87 34.74
CA ILE A 255 -16.30 -14.98 33.82
C ILE A 255 -16.37 -16.31 34.58
N ARG A 256 -15.78 -16.38 35.77
CA ARG A 256 -15.79 -17.58 36.62
C ARG A 256 -17.20 -17.95 37.07
N GLY A 257 -18.02 -16.99 37.49
CA GLY A 257 -19.42 -17.20 37.87
C GLY A 257 -20.26 -17.71 36.70
N GLY A 258 -20.09 -17.11 35.51
CA GLY A 258 -20.75 -17.54 34.28
C GLY A 258 -20.36 -18.95 33.83
N LEU A 259 -19.11 -19.35 34.05
CA LEU A 259 -18.60 -20.69 33.72
C LEU A 259 -18.88 -21.72 34.81
N SER A 260 -19.15 -21.32 36.06
CA SER A 260 -19.43 -22.24 37.17
C SER A 260 -20.73 -23.05 36.99
N SER A 261 -21.63 -22.59 36.11
CA SER A 261 -22.86 -23.30 35.74
C SER A 261 -22.65 -24.33 34.61
N SER A 262 -21.43 -24.48 34.10
CA SER A 262 -21.08 -25.33 32.96
C SER A 262 -20.21 -26.54 33.37
N ALA A 263 -19.95 -27.47 32.46
CA ALA A 263 -19.26 -28.74 32.75
C ALA A 263 -17.75 -28.62 33.04
N TYR A 264 -17.23 -27.40 33.23
CA TYR A 264 -15.81 -27.15 33.50
C TYR A 264 -15.49 -27.26 35.00
N ASN A 265 -14.38 -27.92 35.32
CA ASN A 265 -13.82 -27.91 36.66
C ASN A 265 -13.03 -26.61 36.93
N LYS A 266 -12.63 -26.38 38.19
CA LYS A 266 -11.97 -25.13 38.61
C LYS A 266 -10.68 -24.83 37.85
N ASP A 267 -9.90 -25.86 37.51
CA ASP A 267 -8.64 -25.69 36.80
C ASP A 267 -8.87 -25.33 35.33
N GLN A 268 -9.88 -25.96 34.69
CA GLN A 268 -10.31 -25.63 33.32
C GLN A 268 -10.84 -24.20 33.22
N ILE A 269 -11.61 -23.74 34.21
CA ILE A 269 -12.11 -22.35 34.24
C ILE A 269 -10.93 -21.37 34.30
N ASN A 270 -9.92 -21.64 35.13
CA ASN A 270 -8.73 -20.79 35.23
C ASN A 270 -7.88 -20.82 33.94
N GLU A 271 -7.80 -21.96 33.25
CA GLU A 271 -7.12 -22.08 31.95
C GLU A 271 -7.84 -21.25 30.87
N ILE A 272 -9.18 -21.32 30.82
CA ILE A 272 -10.00 -20.53 29.90
C ILE A 272 -9.86 -19.04 30.17
N ILE A 273 -9.91 -18.60 31.44
CA ILE A 273 -9.68 -17.19 31.81
C ILE A 273 -8.27 -16.77 31.41
N SER A 274 -7.26 -17.58 31.70
CA SER A 274 -5.87 -17.33 31.29
C SER A 274 -5.77 -17.17 29.77
N GLN A 275 -6.41 -18.05 28.99
CA GLN A 275 -6.42 -17.98 27.54
C GLN A 275 -7.14 -16.73 27.03
N ILE A 276 -8.29 -16.38 27.60
CA ILE A 276 -9.02 -15.16 27.24
C ILE A 276 -8.15 -13.94 27.52
N ARG A 277 -7.60 -13.81 28.74
CA ARG A 277 -6.84 -12.63 29.16
C ARG A 277 -5.48 -12.51 28.46
N SER A 278 -4.76 -13.61 28.27
CA SER A 278 -3.48 -13.62 27.55
C SER A 278 -3.64 -13.47 26.03
N ASN A 279 -4.75 -13.96 25.46
CA ASN A 279 -5.06 -13.88 24.03
C ASN A 279 -6.06 -12.75 23.70
N THR A 280 -6.13 -11.70 24.54
CA THR A 280 -6.89 -10.48 24.21
C THR A 280 -6.17 -9.59 23.19
N GLY A 281 -5.59 -10.23 22.18
CA GLY A 281 -5.66 -9.77 20.80
C GLY A 281 -6.27 -10.93 20.02
N PHE A 282 -7.59 -10.90 19.75
CA PHE A 282 -8.15 -11.80 18.75
C PHE A 282 -7.31 -11.64 17.48
N SER A 283 -6.56 -12.69 17.17
CA SER A 283 -5.53 -12.75 16.14
C SER A 283 -5.93 -12.02 14.87
N GLY A 284 -5.55 -10.75 14.81
CA GLY A 284 -5.44 -9.92 13.63
C GLY A 284 -4.00 -9.46 13.62
N GLU A 285 -3.20 -10.14 12.80
CA GLU A 285 -1.77 -9.90 12.56
C GLU A 285 -1.39 -8.41 12.65
N ILE A 286 -0.69 -8.01 13.71
CA ILE A 286 0.08 -6.76 13.72
C ILE A 286 1.45 -7.08 13.12
N GLU A 287 1.48 -7.30 11.82
CA GLU A 287 2.70 -7.26 11.03
C GLU A 287 2.99 -5.80 10.64
N GLY A 288 4.06 -5.23 11.19
CA GLY A 288 4.50 -3.89 10.83
C GLY A 288 5.67 -3.37 11.66
N SER A 289 6.89 -3.57 11.16
CA SER A 289 8.15 -3.00 11.68
C SER A 289 8.15 -1.45 11.76
N GLY A 290 7.21 -0.77 11.10
CA GLY A 290 7.20 0.68 10.90
C GLY A 290 6.83 1.58 12.09
N ASN A 291 6.15 1.05 13.13
CA ASN A 291 5.72 1.87 14.28
C ASN A 291 6.71 1.90 15.45
N LYS A 292 7.69 0.98 15.46
CA LYS A 292 8.69 0.86 16.52
C LYS A 292 9.49 2.15 16.77
N PRO A 293 9.88 2.92 15.73
CA PRO A 293 10.63 4.17 15.94
C PRO A 293 9.79 5.29 16.59
N LEU A 294 8.51 5.44 16.22
CA LEU A 294 7.62 6.42 16.86
C LEU A 294 7.36 6.11 18.33
N ILE A 295 7.24 4.83 18.65
CA ILE A 295 7.09 4.35 20.02
C ILE A 295 8.37 4.61 20.83
N LEU A 296 9.54 4.36 20.24
CA LEU A 296 10.83 4.66 20.86
C LEU A 296 11.02 6.17 21.09
N ALA A 297 10.58 7.02 20.16
CA ALA A 297 10.61 8.47 20.30
C ALA A 297 9.83 8.93 21.55
N GLY A 298 8.60 8.42 21.73
CA GLY A 298 7.76 8.74 22.89
C GLY A 298 8.40 8.31 24.23
N ALA A 299 9.00 7.12 24.27
CA ALA A 299 9.66 6.61 25.48
C ALA A 299 10.88 7.46 25.89
N LEU A 300 11.74 7.82 24.94
CA LEU A 300 12.93 8.64 25.18
C LEU A 300 12.58 10.09 25.56
N LEU A 301 11.47 10.64 25.01
CA LEU A 301 10.94 11.94 25.43
C LEU A 301 10.44 11.93 26.88
N SER A 302 9.80 10.84 27.30
CA SER A 302 9.34 10.67 28.69
C SER A 302 10.53 10.57 29.66
N GLU A 303 11.57 9.81 29.29
CA GLU A 303 12.82 9.74 30.06
C GLU A 303 13.52 11.10 30.15
N SER A 304 13.55 11.85 29.03
CA SER A 304 14.09 13.21 28.99
C SER A 304 13.36 14.16 29.94
N LEU A 305 12.04 14.07 30.05
CA LEU A 305 11.25 14.92 30.95
C LEU A 305 11.58 14.62 32.42
N LYS A 306 11.63 13.33 32.79
CA LYS A 306 11.99 12.88 34.16
C LYS A 306 13.39 13.32 34.58
N LEU A 307 14.37 13.23 33.67
CA LEU A 307 15.74 13.68 33.93
C LEU A 307 15.80 15.19 34.17
N TYR A 308 14.98 15.96 33.45
CA TYR A 308 14.89 17.41 33.65
C TYR A 308 14.24 17.76 34.99
N GLU A 309 13.18 17.03 35.39
CA GLU A 309 12.53 17.14 36.71
C GLU A 309 13.50 16.86 37.86
N ASN A 310 14.38 15.87 37.68
CA ASN A 310 15.41 15.50 38.65
C ASN A 310 16.64 16.44 38.66
N GLY A 311 16.63 17.50 37.85
CA GLY A 311 17.69 18.52 37.79
C GLY A 311 18.85 18.20 36.85
N ASP A 312 18.84 17.04 36.18
CA ASP A 312 19.93 16.57 35.34
C ASP A 312 19.78 17.04 33.88
N LYS A 313 19.95 18.36 33.68
CA LYS A 313 19.66 19.05 32.41
C LYS A 313 20.48 18.54 31.23
N GLN A 314 21.71 18.09 31.46
CA GLN A 314 22.60 17.62 30.41
C GLN A 314 22.14 16.26 29.86
N LEU A 315 21.78 15.34 30.76
CA LEU A 315 21.25 14.03 30.39
C LEU A 315 19.87 14.15 29.73
N ALA A 316 19.00 15.02 30.27
CA ALA A 316 17.70 15.34 29.67
C ALA A 316 17.84 15.82 28.23
N TYR A 317 18.72 16.81 27.99
CA TYR A 317 18.96 17.32 26.64
C TYR A 317 19.45 16.23 25.68
N SER A 318 20.32 15.33 26.15
CA SER A 318 20.80 14.18 25.37
C SER A 318 19.65 13.24 24.98
N LYS A 319 18.78 12.87 25.94
CA LYS A 319 17.64 11.98 25.69
C LYS A 319 16.60 12.59 24.75
N ALA A 320 16.38 13.91 24.81
CA ALA A 320 15.54 14.61 23.84
C ALA A 320 16.11 14.56 22.41
N ILE A 321 17.44 14.57 22.26
CA ILE A 321 18.10 14.37 20.96
C ILE A 321 17.94 12.92 20.50
N ASP A 322 18.14 11.95 21.40
CA ASP A 322 17.98 10.53 21.08
C ASP A 322 16.56 10.19 20.63
N ALA A 323 15.54 10.77 21.27
CA ALA A 323 14.15 10.59 20.87
C ALA A 323 13.88 11.02 19.42
N TYR A 324 14.51 12.12 19.00
CA TYR A 324 14.41 12.60 17.62
C TYR A 324 15.21 11.70 16.66
N LEU A 325 16.48 11.44 16.93
CA LEU A 325 17.38 10.72 16.01
C LEU A 325 17.12 9.21 15.92
N GLN A 326 16.82 8.57 17.05
CA GLN A 326 16.60 7.13 17.12
C GLN A 326 15.14 6.77 16.85
N GLY A 327 14.23 7.74 17.04
CA GLY A 327 12.80 7.54 16.90
C GLY A 327 12.18 8.26 15.70
N PHE A 328 11.89 9.55 15.83
CA PHE A 328 11.09 10.29 14.85
C PHE A 328 11.77 10.42 13.47
N GLU A 329 13.08 10.65 13.41
CA GLU A 329 13.86 10.79 12.16
C GLU A 329 13.71 9.57 11.23
N LYS A 330 13.58 8.37 11.81
CA LYS A 330 13.39 7.10 11.06
C LYS A 330 12.08 7.02 10.29
N VAL A 331 11.11 7.86 10.61
CA VAL A 331 9.78 7.87 9.97
C VAL A 331 9.37 9.24 9.44
N GLU A 332 10.15 10.29 9.72
CA GLU A 332 9.91 11.68 9.31
C GLU A 332 9.57 11.76 7.83
N ASN A 333 10.40 11.16 6.99
CA ASN A 333 10.21 11.11 5.54
C ASN A 333 8.90 10.40 5.13
N LYS A 334 8.60 9.26 5.75
CA LYS A 334 7.38 8.48 5.47
C LYS A 334 6.12 9.22 5.91
N LEU A 335 6.20 9.96 7.02
CA LEU A 335 5.12 10.80 7.52
C LEU A 335 4.95 12.06 6.66
N ALA A 336 6.03 12.72 6.26
CA ALA A 336 5.99 13.96 5.46
C ALA A 336 5.32 13.77 4.10
N VAL A 337 5.43 12.56 3.54
CA VAL A 337 4.75 12.16 2.30
C VAL A 337 3.23 12.04 2.48
N ARG A 338 2.78 11.58 3.66
CA ARG A 338 1.34 11.38 3.99
C ARG A 338 0.70 12.65 4.56
N ASP A 339 1.41 13.35 5.43
CA ASP A 339 0.99 14.58 6.09
C ASP A 339 2.21 15.46 6.44
N LYS A 340 2.56 16.33 5.49
CA LYS A 340 3.64 17.32 5.64
C LYS A 340 3.38 18.32 6.77
N LYS A 341 2.11 18.67 7.02
CA LYS A 341 1.74 19.63 8.05
C LYS A 341 2.02 19.05 9.44
N LEU A 342 1.57 17.82 9.68
CA LEU A 342 1.83 17.09 10.93
C LEU A 342 3.33 16.87 11.15
N THR A 343 4.09 16.57 10.10
CA THR A 343 5.55 16.39 10.19
C THR A 343 6.25 17.66 10.66
N LEU A 344 5.95 18.81 10.03
CA LEU A 344 6.49 20.11 10.43
C LEU A 344 6.07 20.50 11.85
N GLU A 345 4.84 20.17 12.27
CA GLU A 345 4.39 20.41 13.63
C GLU A 345 5.22 19.61 14.66
N ILE A 346 5.54 18.34 14.36
CA ILE A 346 6.39 17.50 15.21
C ILE A 346 7.83 18.02 15.29
N GLU A 347 8.45 18.38 14.16
CA GLU A 347 9.81 18.94 14.10
C GLU A 347 9.95 20.24 14.92
N ASN A 348 8.98 21.14 14.77
CA ASN A 348 8.95 22.40 15.51
C ASN A 348 8.83 22.14 17.02
N LYS A 349 8.00 21.17 17.43
CA LYS A 349 7.81 20.82 18.84
C LYS A 349 9.04 20.14 19.45
N PHE A 350 9.75 19.28 18.72
CA PHE A 350 11.05 18.75 19.15
C PHE A 350 12.11 19.85 19.36
N SER A 351 12.10 20.87 18.50
CA SER A 351 13.03 22.00 18.62
C SER A 351 12.67 22.90 19.81
N GLU A 352 11.39 23.17 20.02
CA GLU A 352 10.87 23.91 21.17
C GLU A 352 11.21 23.20 22.49
N PHE A 353 11.00 21.88 22.57
CA PHE A 353 11.29 21.06 23.75
C PHE A 353 12.77 21.12 24.15
N ARG A 354 13.68 20.97 23.18
CA ARG A 354 15.14 21.06 23.41
C ARG A 354 15.58 22.48 23.80
N ALA A 355 14.98 23.51 23.21
CA ALA A 355 15.29 24.90 23.54
C ALA A 355 14.91 25.23 24.99
N GLN A 356 13.76 24.74 25.47
CA GLN A 356 13.30 24.93 26.84
C GLN A 356 14.21 24.25 27.87
N ILE A 357 14.71 23.04 27.59
CA ILE A 357 15.70 22.35 28.43
C ILE A 357 16.99 23.18 28.56
N LYS A 358 17.52 23.66 27.43
CA LYS A 358 18.79 24.40 27.38
C LYS A 358 18.72 25.77 28.07
N SER A 359 17.58 26.43 27.97
CA SER A 359 17.33 27.75 28.58
C SER A 359 16.87 27.67 30.04
N GLY A 360 16.58 26.46 30.55
CA GLY A 360 16.23 26.27 31.96
C GLY A 360 14.82 26.72 32.33
N HIS A 361 13.86 26.64 31.40
CA HIS A 361 12.46 27.00 31.67
C HIS A 361 11.80 26.09 32.72
N GLY A 362 10.73 26.55 33.37
CA GLY A 362 10.00 25.78 34.37
C GLY A 362 9.48 24.44 33.83
N VAL A 363 9.47 23.41 34.69
CA VAL A 363 9.05 22.02 34.38
C VAL A 363 7.66 21.98 33.73
N GLU A 364 6.74 22.85 34.16
CA GLU A 364 5.36 22.93 33.65
C GLU A 364 5.29 23.23 32.14
N ASN A 365 6.12 24.16 31.65
CA ASN A 365 6.16 24.50 30.22
C ASN A 365 6.72 23.33 29.39
N LEU A 366 7.76 22.67 29.89
CA LEU A 366 8.36 21.51 29.23
C LEU A 366 7.38 20.34 29.17
N GLN A 367 6.60 20.13 30.22
CA GLN A 367 5.58 19.09 30.28
C GLN A 367 4.43 19.35 29.29
N ASN A 368 4.04 20.61 29.04
CA ASN A 368 3.04 20.95 28.03
C ASN A 368 3.57 20.68 26.61
N THR A 369 4.82 21.06 26.32
CA THR A 369 5.44 20.77 25.01
C THR A 369 5.57 19.26 24.79
N TYR A 370 5.89 18.46 25.81
CA TYR A 370 5.86 16.99 25.75
C TYR A 370 4.48 16.44 25.38
N GLN A 371 3.38 16.97 25.95
CA GLN A 371 2.02 16.50 25.69
C GLN A 371 1.62 16.60 24.22
N GLN A 372 1.92 17.76 23.64
CA GLN A 372 1.62 18.05 22.25
C GLN A 372 2.46 17.17 21.32
N LEU A 373 3.71 16.92 21.70
CA LEU A 373 4.62 16.09 20.95
C LEU A 373 4.19 14.61 20.96
N ASP A 374 3.79 14.07 22.11
CA ASP A 374 3.31 12.70 22.27
C ASP A 374 1.99 12.42 21.51
N ALA A 375 1.06 13.38 21.54
CA ALA A 375 -0.18 13.30 20.77
C ALA A 375 0.08 13.26 19.26
N ASN A 376 0.98 14.12 18.76
CA ASN A 376 1.32 14.17 17.34
C ASN A 376 2.04 12.88 16.87
N LEU A 377 2.93 12.32 17.70
CA LEU A 377 3.58 11.02 17.42
C LEU A 377 2.56 9.87 17.35
N THR A 378 1.51 9.91 18.18
CA THR A 378 0.42 8.94 18.15
C THR A 378 -0.42 9.06 16.88
N SER A 379 -0.77 10.29 16.46
CA SER A 379 -1.45 10.54 15.18
C SER A 379 -0.63 10.08 13.97
N ALA A 380 0.69 10.28 14.01
CA ALA A 380 1.61 9.80 12.99
C ALA A 380 1.60 8.27 12.88
N SER A 381 1.57 7.55 14.01
CA SER A 381 1.50 6.08 14.06
C SER A 381 0.21 5.55 13.41
N LEU A 382 -0.94 6.16 13.72
CA LEU A 382 -2.23 5.78 13.13
C LEU A 382 -2.25 5.99 11.61
N LEU A 383 -1.70 7.12 11.13
CA LEU A 383 -1.60 7.43 9.71
C LEU A 383 -0.68 6.47 8.97
N LEU A 384 0.38 5.98 9.61
CA LEU A 384 1.31 5.01 9.02
C LEU A 384 0.71 3.59 8.94
N THR A 385 -0.20 3.24 9.86
CA THR A 385 -0.76 1.88 10.02
C THR A 385 -1.91 1.55 9.04
N ASN A 386 -2.72 2.53 8.62
CA ASN A 386 -3.87 2.28 7.75
C ASN A 386 -3.46 2.06 6.26
N THR A 387 -3.15 0.81 5.87
CA THR A 387 -3.07 0.40 4.45
C THR A 387 -4.47 0.13 3.90
N LYS A 388 -4.93 0.96 2.95
CA LYS A 388 -6.26 0.84 2.34
C LYS A 388 -6.44 -0.53 1.64
N PRO A 389 -7.65 -1.14 1.63
CA PRO A 389 -7.96 -2.40 0.91
C PRO A 389 -7.56 -2.40 -0.58
N LEU A 390 -7.53 -1.23 -1.21
CA LEU A 390 -7.04 -1.02 -2.58
C LEU A 390 -5.57 -1.42 -2.78
N GLY A 391 -4.73 -1.33 -1.73
CA GLY A 391 -3.30 -1.69 -1.81
C GLY A 391 -3.07 -3.19 -1.94
N LYS A 392 -3.84 -4.01 -1.22
CA LYS A 392 -3.76 -5.49 -1.28
C LYS A 392 -4.11 -6.03 -2.67
N LEU A 393 -5.22 -5.57 -3.24
CA LEU A 393 -5.62 -5.91 -4.61
C LEU A 393 -4.55 -5.47 -5.62
N PHE A 394 -3.91 -4.33 -5.39
CA PHE A 394 -2.89 -3.83 -6.30
C PHE A 394 -1.61 -4.66 -6.28
N SER A 395 -1.10 -5.07 -5.12
CA SER A 395 0.06 -5.97 -5.01
C SER A 395 -0.21 -7.33 -5.69
N PHE A 396 -1.41 -7.87 -5.51
CA PHE A 396 -1.87 -9.06 -6.23
C PHE A 396 -1.84 -8.85 -7.75
N LEU A 397 -2.46 -7.76 -8.24
CA LEU A 397 -2.53 -7.47 -9.67
C LEU A 397 -1.15 -7.22 -10.29
N GLN A 398 -0.23 -6.57 -9.56
CA GLN A 398 1.15 -6.38 -10.01
C GLN A 398 1.88 -7.70 -10.14
N SER A 399 1.83 -8.54 -9.11
CA SER A 399 2.46 -9.87 -9.14
C SER A 399 1.89 -10.72 -10.28
N PHE A 400 0.57 -10.78 -10.40
CA PHE A 400 -0.11 -11.47 -11.50
C PHE A 400 0.36 -10.96 -12.87
N ALA A 401 0.38 -9.64 -13.06
CA ALA A 401 0.78 -9.03 -14.33
C ALA A 401 2.24 -9.33 -14.68
N ILE A 402 3.16 -9.31 -13.70
CA ILE A 402 4.58 -9.60 -13.92
C ILE A 402 4.75 -11.03 -14.45
N ILE A 403 4.26 -12.05 -13.71
CA ILE A 403 4.51 -13.44 -14.10
C ILE A 403 3.84 -13.83 -15.42
N VAL A 404 2.63 -13.30 -15.68
CA VAL A 404 1.93 -13.54 -16.94
C VAL A 404 2.68 -12.89 -18.10
N ARG A 405 3.22 -11.68 -17.91
CA ARG A 405 3.94 -10.95 -18.95
C ARG A 405 5.28 -11.62 -19.28
N GLU A 406 6.18 -11.72 -18.31
CA GLU A 406 7.53 -12.28 -18.54
C GLU A 406 7.45 -13.74 -18.97
N GLY A 407 6.54 -14.49 -18.36
CA GLY A 407 6.26 -15.87 -18.76
C GLY A 407 5.76 -15.99 -20.20
N LEU A 408 4.85 -15.12 -20.64
CA LEU A 408 4.31 -15.17 -22.00
C LEU A 408 5.37 -14.78 -23.02
N GLU A 409 6.24 -13.81 -22.72
CA GLU A 409 7.37 -13.44 -23.56
C GLU A 409 8.32 -14.65 -23.76
N ALA A 410 8.68 -15.34 -22.68
CA ALA A 410 9.49 -16.56 -22.75
C ALA A 410 8.80 -17.66 -23.59
N VAL A 411 7.51 -17.90 -23.37
CA VAL A 411 6.70 -18.88 -24.12
C VAL A 411 6.68 -18.54 -25.61
N LEU A 412 6.48 -17.28 -25.98
CA LEU A 412 6.44 -16.84 -27.38
C LEU A 412 7.80 -16.98 -28.07
N ILE A 413 8.91 -16.69 -27.38
CA ILE A 413 10.25 -16.87 -27.95
C ILE A 413 10.55 -18.36 -28.18
N VAL A 414 10.23 -19.22 -27.21
CA VAL A 414 10.41 -20.67 -27.37
C VAL A 414 9.50 -21.21 -28.48
N ALA A 415 8.25 -20.77 -28.54
CA ALA A 415 7.31 -21.12 -29.62
C ALA A 415 7.83 -20.69 -30.99
N ALA A 416 8.40 -19.50 -31.10
CA ALA A 416 9.02 -19.00 -32.33
C ALA A 416 10.19 -19.86 -32.81
N ILE A 417 11.10 -20.21 -31.89
CA ILE A 417 12.26 -21.07 -32.21
C ILE A 417 11.78 -22.46 -32.64
N ILE A 418 10.80 -23.04 -31.93
CA ILE A 418 10.23 -24.35 -32.27
C ILE A 418 9.50 -24.31 -33.61
N ALA A 419 8.71 -23.26 -33.87
CA ALA A 419 8.01 -23.07 -35.13
C ALA A 419 9.00 -22.95 -36.30
N PHE A 420 10.09 -22.20 -36.12
CA PHE A 420 11.17 -22.09 -37.11
C PHE A 420 11.86 -23.44 -37.38
N LEU A 421 12.23 -24.18 -36.33
CA LEU A 421 12.85 -25.50 -36.46
C LEU A 421 11.91 -26.53 -37.11
N THR A 422 10.61 -26.38 -36.86
CA THR A 422 9.58 -27.22 -37.48
C THR A 422 9.41 -26.87 -38.96
N ALA A 423 9.41 -25.57 -39.31
CA ALA A 423 9.31 -25.09 -40.69
C ALA A 423 10.54 -25.43 -41.53
N THR A 424 11.73 -25.50 -40.91
CA THR A 424 13.01 -25.86 -41.58
C THR A 424 13.31 -27.36 -41.55
N GLY A 425 12.36 -28.20 -41.14
CA GLY A 425 12.51 -29.67 -41.12
C GLY A 425 13.45 -30.22 -40.04
N SER A 426 14.00 -29.37 -39.17
CA SER A 426 15.01 -29.73 -38.15
C SER A 426 14.38 -30.16 -36.82
N ARG A 427 13.32 -30.98 -36.84
CA ARG A 427 12.57 -31.38 -35.62
C ARG A 427 13.44 -32.02 -34.53
N LYS A 428 14.48 -32.77 -34.91
CA LYS A 428 15.40 -33.41 -33.94
C LYS A 428 16.15 -32.40 -33.07
N ALA A 429 16.23 -31.14 -33.49
CA ALA A 429 16.92 -30.09 -32.75
C ALA A 429 16.05 -29.44 -31.65
N ILE A 430 14.73 -29.66 -31.66
CA ILE A 430 13.77 -29.11 -30.69
C ILE A 430 14.14 -29.52 -29.25
N LYS A 431 14.65 -30.75 -29.04
CA LYS A 431 15.10 -31.21 -27.72
C LYS A 431 16.17 -30.31 -27.09
N TYR A 432 17.03 -29.69 -27.90
CA TYR A 432 18.08 -28.79 -27.41
C TYR A 432 17.51 -27.43 -27.00
N VAL A 433 16.42 -26.99 -27.65
CA VAL A 433 15.65 -25.83 -27.20
C VAL A 433 15.06 -26.09 -25.81
N HIS A 434 14.55 -27.31 -25.57
CA HIS A 434 14.05 -27.71 -24.25
C HIS A 434 15.13 -27.72 -23.17
N TYR A 435 16.30 -28.29 -23.44
CA TYR A 435 17.42 -28.21 -22.50
C TYR A 435 17.80 -26.76 -22.18
N GLY A 436 17.77 -25.88 -23.17
CA GLY A 436 18.06 -24.45 -22.98
C GLY A 436 17.10 -23.76 -22.01
N TRP A 437 15.78 -23.84 -22.22
CA TRP A 437 14.84 -23.12 -21.35
C TRP A 437 14.69 -23.77 -19.98
N VAL A 438 14.78 -25.10 -19.87
CA VAL A 438 14.73 -25.77 -18.55
C VAL A 438 15.93 -25.38 -17.69
N SER A 439 17.14 -25.35 -18.28
CA SER A 439 18.33 -24.89 -17.55
C SER A 439 18.27 -23.40 -17.20
N ALA A 440 17.62 -22.57 -18.03
CA ALA A 440 17.37 -21.17 -17.71
C ALA A 440 16.47 -20.98 -16.48
N LEU A 441 15.41 -21.78 -16.32
CA LEU A 441 14.55 -21.71 -15.14
C LEU A 441 15.29 -22.11 -13.86
N ILE A 442 16.12 -23.15 -13.93
CA ILE A 442 16.98 -23.57 -12.81
C ILE A 442 17.96 -22.44 -12.45
N ALA A 443 18.59 -21.83 -13.45
CA ALA A 443 19.49 -20.69 -13.25
C ALA A 443 18.74 -19.47 -12.66
N GLY A 444 17.49 -19.24 -13.05
CA GLY A 444 16.62 -18.21 -12.46
C GLY A 444 16.36 -18.46 -10.97
N LEU A 445 16.01 -19.69 -10.59
CA LEU A 445 15.83 -20.06 -9.18
C LEU A 445 17.12 -19.88 -8.37
N ALA A 446 18.26 -20.30 -8.91
CA ALA A 446 19.57 -20.08 -8.30
C ALA A 446 19.89 -18.59 -8.14
N THR A 447 19.54 -17.77 -9.15
CA THR A 447 19.71 -16.31 -9.10
C THR A 447 18.87 -15.71 -7.98
N TRP A 448 17.61 -16.14 -7.82
CA TRP A 448 16.75 -15.69 -6.72
C TRP A 448 17.32 -16.04 -5.34
N MET A 449 17.83 -17.27 -5.17
CA MET A 449 18.48 -17.69 -3.91
C MET A 449 19.72 -16.85 -3.59
N LEU A 450 20.57 -16.58 -4.59
CA LEU A 450 21.75 -15.72 -4.42
C LEU A 450 21.36 -14.27 -4.13
N ALA A 451 20.29 -13.78 -4.74
CA ALA A 451 19.86 -12.42 -4.56
C ALA A 451 19.29 -12.18 -3.15
N GLN A 452 18.79 -13.22 -2.45
CA GLN A 452 18.43 -13.13 -1.03
C GLN A 452 19.64 -13.01 -0.10
N THR A 453 20.78 -13.62 -0.42
CA THR A 453 21.98 -13.59 0.45
C THR A 453 22.77 -12.30 0.33
N VAL A 454 22.77 -11.66 -0.85
CA VAL A 454 23.49 -10.39 -1.08
C VAL A 454 22.82 -9.20 -0.38
N LEU A 455 21.49 -9.23 -0.20
CA LEU A 455 20.71 -8.11 0.36
C LEU A 455 20.64 -8.07 1.89
N SER A 456 21.05 -9.14 2.60
CA SER A 456 21.04 -9.16 4.07
C SER A 456 22.26 -8.48 4.71
N ILE A 457 23.21 -8.04 3.88
CA ILE A 457 24.45 -7.40 4.30
C ILE A 457 24.24 -5.89 4.19
N THR A 458 24.42 -5.17 5.29
CA THR A 458 24.35 -3.69 5.45
C THR A 458 22.96 -3.01 5.44
N SER A 459 22.34 -2.92 6.62
CA SER A 459 21.17 -2.06 6.90
C SER A 459 21.45 -0.56 6.86
N ALA A 460 22.73 -0.13 6.84
CA ALA A 460 23.13 1.28 6.88
C ALA A 460 23.17 1.98 5.50
N GLN A 461 22.92 1.25 4.41
CA GLN A 461 22.92 1.78 3.03
C GLN A 461 21.72 1.31 2.22
N LYS A 462 20.69 0.79 2.90
CA LYS A 462 19.54 0.11 2.27
C LYS A 462 18.83 1.06 1.31
N GLU A 463 18.61 2.30 1.73
CA GLU A 463 17.91 3.35 0.98
C GLU A 463 18.69 3.75 -0.29
N ILE A 464 20.02 3.83 -0.22
CA ILE A 464 20.88 4.14 -1.38
C ILE A 464 20.85 3.00 -2.40
N ILE A 465 20.94 1.76 -1.92
CA ILE A 465 20.94 0.57 -2.78
C ILE A 465 19.56 0.41 -3.44
N GLU A 466 18.47 0.64 -2.71
CA GLU A 466 17.10 0.61 -3.23
C GLU A 466 16.87 1.71 -4.28
N GLY A 467 17.30 2.94 -4.00
CA GLY A 467 17.25 4.04 -4.95
C GLY A 467 18.04 3.76 -6.23
N ALA A 468 19.29 3.33 -6.10
CA ALA A 468 20.14 3.00 -7.24
C ALA A 468 19.57 1.86 -8.08
N THR A 469 19.10 0.79 -7.43
CA THR A 469 18.51 -0.36 -8.12
C THR A 469 17.24 0.03 -8.85
N SER A 470 16.39 0.86 -8.24
CA SER A 470 15.16 1.36 -8.85
C SER A 470 15.44 2.25 -10.07
N LEU A 471 16.45 3.11 -10.03
CA LEU A 471 16.85 3.93 -11.18
C LEU A 471 17.47 3.12 -12.32
N ILE A 472 18.31 2.13 -11.99
CA ILE A 472 18.87 1.20 -12.98
C ILE A 472 17.72 0.43 -13.64
N ALA A 473 16.79 -0.09 -12.86
CA ALA A 473 15.60 -0.77 -13.37
C ALA A 473 14.78 0.16 -14.27
N ALA A 474 14.48 1.39 -13.83
CA ALA A 474 13.76 2.36 -14.65
C ALA A 474 14.42 2.59 -16.02
N ALA A 475 15.75 2.76 -16.04
CA ALA A 475 16.50 2.95 -17.28
C ALA A 475 16.44 1.72 -18.20
N VAL A 476 16.63 0.52 -17.64
CA VAL A 476 16.53 -0.75 -18.38
C VAL A 476 15.11 -0.91 -18.95
N LEU A 477 14.08 -0.69 -18.16
CA LEU A 477 12.68 -0.83 -18.60
C LEU A 477 12.30 0.18 -19.66
N PHE A 478 12.79 1.41 -19.57
CA PHE A 478 12.57 2.42 -20.60
C PHE A 478 13.24 1.98 -21.91
N TYR A 479 14.49 1.52 -21.84
CA TYR A 479 15.21 1.03 -23.00
C TYR A 479 14.53 -0.19 -23.63
N VAL A 480 14.11 -1.17 -22.83
CA VAL A 480 13.41 -2.37 -23.29
C VAL A 480 12.05 -2.00 -23.89
N SER A 481 11.26 -1.17 -23.21
CA SER A 481 9.98 -0.66 -23.73
C SER A 481 10.17 0.00 -25.11
N TYR A 482 11.12 0.92 -25.23
CA TYR A 482 11.44 1.54 -26.50
C TYR A 482 11.87 0.52 -27.56
N TRP A 483 12.76 -0.42 -27.21
CA TRP A 483 13.22 -1.46 -28.12
C TRP A 483 12.04 -2.29 -28.67
N PHE A 484 11.11 -2.71 -27.80
CA PHE A 484 9.91 -3.43 -28.22
C PHE A 484 9.02 -2.61 -29.18
N ILE A 485 8.78 -1.33 -28.86
CA ILE A 485 7.97 -0.44 -29.71
C ILE A 485 8.60 -0.27 -31.10
N THR A 486 9.94 -0.13 -31.17
CA THR A 486 10.64 -0.01 -32.47
C THR A 486 10.64 -1.29 -33.32
N LYS A 487 10.34 -2.45 -32.73
CA LYS A 487 10.34 -3.77 -33.38
C LYS A 487 8.96 -4.34 -33.65
N ILE A 488 7.90 -3.55 -33.50
CA ILE A 488 6.49 -3.92 -33.80
C ILE A 488 6.30 -4.44 -35.25
N GLU A 489 7.24 -4.18 -36.17
CA GLU A 489 7.25 -4.77 -37.52
C GLU A 489 7.71 -6.23 -37.52
N VAL A 490 6.74 -7.15 -37.54
CA VAL A 490 6.89 -8.61 -37.65
C VAL A 490 7.88 -9.06 -38.75
N GLN A 491 7.98 -8.30 -39.86
CA GLN A 491 8.87 -8.65 -40.98
C GLN A 491 10.36 -8.50 -40.67
N LYS A 492 10.77 -7.48 -39.89
CA LYS A 492 12.17 -7.27 -39.51
C LYS A 492 12.65 -8.29 -38.48
N TRP A 493 11.76 -8.72 -37.59
CA TRP A 493 12.04 -9.78 -36.64
C TRP A 493 12.21 -11.15 -37.31
N LYS A 494 11.35 -11.47 -38.30
CA LYS A 494 11.48 -12.70 -39.11
C LYS A 494 12.83 -12.76 -39.84
N ALA A 495 13.28 -11.64 -40.43
CA ALA A 495 14.58 -11.54 -41.10
C ALA A 495 15.77 -11.74 -40.14
N PHE A 496 15.69 -11.19 -38.92
CA PHE A 496 16.74 -11.38 -37.89
C PHE A 496 16.86 -12.85 -37.43
N ILE A 497 15.72 -13.50 -37.18
CA ILE A 497 15.68 -14.92 -36.79
C ILE A 497 16.18 -15.81 -37.93
N GLU A 498 15.75 -15.57 -39.17
CA GLU A 498 16.24 -16.32 -40.33
C GLU A 498 17.76 -16.22 -40.48
N GLY A 499 18.35 -15.03 -40.28
CA GLY A 499 19.80 -14.82 -40.37
C GLY A 499 20.59 -15.56 -39.27
N LYS A 500 20.18 -15.43 -38.01
CA LYS A 500 20.87 -16.06 -36.87
C LYS A 500 20.72 -17.58 -36.85
N VAL A 501 19.54 -18.10 -37.21
CA VAL A 501 19.30 -19.55 -37.17
C VAL A 501 19.89 -20.27 -38.38
N LYS A 502 19.91 -19.67 -39.59
CA LYS A 502 20.64 -20.23 -40.74
C LYS A 502 22.13 -20.39 -40.44
N GLN A 503 22.73 -19.43 -39.74
CA GLN A 503 24.15 -19.43 -39.34
C GLN A 503 24.44 -20.45 -38.22
N ALA A 504 23.48 -20.70 -37.32
CA ALA A 504 23.58 -21.73 -36.28
C ALA A 504 23.42 -23.16 -36.83
N LEU A 505 22.55 -23.35 -37.83
CA LEU A 505 22.33 -24.63 -38.49
C LEU A 505 23.53 -25.08 -39.36
N THR A 506 24.28 -24.13 -39.94
CA THR A 506 25.45 -24.46 -40.80
C THR A 506 26.63 -25.05 -40.02
N LYS A 507 26.77 -24.75 -38.73
CA LYS A 507 27.90 -25.23 -37.90
C LYS A 507 27.66 -26.57 -37.19
N LYS A 508 26.50 -27.23 -37.33
CA LYS A 508 26.10 -28.43 -36.55
C LYS A 508 26.26 -28.28 -35.02
N ASN A 509 26.40 -27.05 -34.52
CA ASN A 509 26.78 -26.85 -33.12
C ASN A 509 25.52 -26.82 -32.24
N VAL A 510 25.14 -28.02 -31.77
CA VAL A 510 24.04 -28.32 -30.84
C VAL A 510 23.98 -27.37 -29.65
N PHE A 511 25.14 -26.95 -29.15
CA PHE A 511 25.28 -26.01 -28.04
C PHE A 511 24.68 -24.62 -28.36
N THR A 512 24.70 -24.21 -29.63
CA THR A 512 24.21 -22.89 -30.05
C THR A 512 22.71 -22.76 -29.87
N LEU A 513 21.94 -23.80 -30.22
CA LEU A 513 20.47 -23.78 -30.09
C LEU A 513 20.03 -23.83 -28.63
N ALA A 514 20.73 -24.62 -27.81
CA ALA A 514 20.52 -24.62 -26.37
C ALA A 514 20.86 -23.25 -25.76
N SER A 515 21.97 -22.64 -26.16
CA SER A 515 22.41 -21.32 -25.68
C SER A 515 21.42 -20.21 -26.06
N VAL A 516 20.92 -20.20 -27.30
CA VAL A 516 19.94 -19.19 -27.74
C VAL A 516 18.64 -19.31 -26.94
N SER A 517 18.14 -20.53 -26.75
CA SER A 517 16.96 -20.77 -25.91
C SER A 517 17.22 -20.40 -24.44
N PHE A 518 18.39 -20.77 -23.91
CA PHE A 518 18.81 -20.45 -22.55
C PHE A 518 18.86 -18.94 -22.31
N PHE A 519 19.63 -18.18 -23.10
CA PHE A 519 19.78 -16.74 -22.88
C PHE A 519 18.47 -15.99 -23.09
N ALA A 520 17.65 -16.43 -24.05
CA ALA A 520 16.33 -15.85 -24.24
C ALA A 520 15.45 -16.01 -23.00
N VAL A 521 15.30 -17.22 -22.48
CA VAL A 521 14.43 -17.48 -21.32
C VAL A 521 15.06 -17.00 -20.02
N TYR A 522 16.37 -17.10 -19.87
CA TYR A 522 17.09 -16.63 -18.69
C TYR A 522 16.98 -15.13 -18.53
N ARG A 523 16.95 -14.36 -19.62
CA ARG A 523 16.69 -12.92 -19.56
C ARG A 523 15.33 -12.64 -18.93
N GLU A 524 14.26 -13.29 -19.40
CA GLU A 524 12.91 -13.10 -18.85
C GLU A 524 12.83 -13.58 -17.39
N ALA A 525 13.50 -14.69 -17.05
CA ALA A 525 13.57 -15.18 -15.68
C ALA A 525 14.34 -14.23 -14.75
N PHE A 526 15.45 -13.66 -15.22
CA PHE A 526 16.25 -12.68 -14.49
C PHE A 526 15.45 -11.40 -14.24
N GLU A 527 14.76 -10.88 -15.26
CA GLU A 527 13.86 -9.74 -15.13
C GLU A 527 12.73 -10.05 -14.14
N THR A 528 12.10 -11.23 -14.23
CA THR A 528 11.09 -11.70 -13.27
C THR A 528 11.62 -11.67 -11.84
N VAL A 529 12.84 -12.20 -11.59
CA VAL A 529 13.45 -12.20 -10.26
C VAL A 529 13.64 -10.78 -9.75
N LEU A 530 14.18 -9.87 -10.57
CA LEU A 530 14.37 -8.47 -10.18
C LEU A 530 13.05 -7.75 -9.86
N PHE A 531 12.02 -7.94 -10.67
CA PHE A 531 10.70 -7.36 -10.39
C PHE A 531 10.08 -7.92 -9.12
N TYR A 532 10.16 -9.23 -8.91
CA TYR A 532 9.64 -9.85 -7.71
C TYR A 532 10.42 -9.43 -6.47
N GLN A 533 11.74 -9.21 -6.56
CA GLN A 533 12.50 -8.63 -5.46
C GLN A 533 12.05 -7.20 -5.14
N ALA A 534 11.93 -6.36 -6.17
CA ALA A 534 11.47 -4.98 -5.98
C ALA A 534 10.05 -4.93 -5.42
N LEU A 535 9.16 -5.81 -5.89
CA LEU A 535 7.79 -5.93 -5.41
C LEU A 535 7.76 -6.46 -3.97
N TRP A 536 8.57 -7.46 -3.64
CA TRP A 536 8.65 -8.06 -2.31
C TRP A 536 9.13 -7.07 -1.25
N LEU A 537 10.10 -6.22 -1.61
CA LEU A 537 10.59 -5.13 -0.75
C LEU A 537 9.54 -4.03 -0.56
N GLN A 538 8.76 -3.72 -1.60
CA GLN A 538 7.70 -2.70 -1.52
C GLN A 538 6.42 -3.21 -0.84
N ALA A 539 6.17 -4.52 -0.89
CA ALA A 539 4.95 -5.16 -0.43
C ALA A 539 5.09 -5.72 1.01
N GLU A 540 5.81 -5.05 1.90
CA GLU A 540 6.07 -5.53 3.28
C GLU A 540 4.80 -6.00 4.01
N SER A 541 3.64 -5.36 3.80
CA SER A 541 2.35 -5.73 4.41
C SER A 541 1.37 -6.47 3.47
N SER A 542 1.83 -6.92 2.30
CA SER A 542 0.99 -7.60 1.29
C SER A 542 1.72 -8.73 0.56
N GLN A 543 2.69 -9.36 1.23
CA GLN A 543 3.48 -10.45 0.66
C GLN A 543 2.61 -11.67 0.32
N SER A 544 1.56 -11.93 1.10
CA SER A 544 0.61 -13.01 0.81
C SER A 544 -0.11 -12.80 -0.53
N GLU A 545 -0.49 -11.56 -0.83
CA GLU A 545 -1.14 -11.16 -2.07
C GLU A 545 -0.19 -11.27 -3.26
N VAL A 546 1.10 -10.99 -3.06
CA VAL A 546 2.15 -11.25 -4.06
C VAL A 546 2.29 -12.74 -4.34
N ILE A 547 2.26 -13.61 -3.33
CA ILE A 547 2.32 -15.07 -3.55
C ILE A 547 1.10 -15.55 -4.34
N TRP A 548 -0.10 -15.09 -3.96
CA TRP A 548 -1.33 -15.45 -4.66
C TRP A 548 -1.35 -14.93 -6.10
N GLY A 549 -0.86 -13.70 -6.34
CA GLY A 549 -0.72 -13.15 -7.69
C GLY A 549 0.19 -14.02 -8.56
N PHE A 550 1.32 -14.47 -8.01
CA PHE A 550 2.27 -15.33 -8.70
C PHE A 550 1.67 -16.69 -9.05
N LEU A 551 1.00 -17.34 -8.08
CA LEU A 551 0.40 -18.65 -8.27
C LEU A 551 -0.72 -18.61 -9.32
N VAL A 552 -1.65 -17.66 -9.20
CA VAL A 552 -2.76 -17.49 -10.15
C VAL A 552 -2.23 -17.14 -11.54
N GLY A 553 -1.23 -16.25 -11.62
CA GLY A 553 -0.60 -15.89 -12.88
C GLY A 553 0.15 -17.06 -13.54
N THR A 554 0.80 -17.93 -12.75
CA THR A 554 1.45 -19.15 -13.25
C THR A 554 0.44 -20.14 -13.84
N VAL A 555 -0.69 -20.35 -13.16
CA VAL A 555 -1.78 -21.20 -13.70
C VAL A 555 -2.33 -20.62 -15.00
N CYS A 556 -2.54 -19.30 -15.06
CA CYS A 556 -2.97 -18.61 -16.28
C CYS A 556 -1.95 -18.81 -17.43
N LEU A 557 -0.65 -18.68 -17.13
CA LEU A 557 0.42 -18.87 -18.09
C LEU A 557 0.48 -20.30 -18.65
N ILE A 558 0.31 -21.32 -17.79
CA ILE A 558 0.22 -22.72 -18.23
C ILE A 558 -0.97 -22.90 -19.18
N GLY A 559 -2.12 -22.32 -18.86
CA GLY A 559 -3.28 -22.29 -19.76
C GLY A 559 -2.96 -21.66 -21.11
N LEU A 560 -2.36 -20.47 -21.12
CA LEU A 560 -1.96 -19.76 -22.34
C LEU A 560 -0.94 -20.56 -23.17
N PHE A 561 0.04 -21.21 -22.53
CA PHE A 561 0.99 -22.09 -23.19
C PHE A 561 0.28 -23.23 -23.94
N ILE A 562 -0.64 -23.95 -23.26
CA ILE A 562 -1.41 -25.03 -23.88
C ILE A 562 -2.21 -24.51 -25.07
N VAL A 563 -2.84 -23.34 -24.93
CA VAL A 563 -3.63 -22.71 -25.98
C VAL A 563 -2.76 -22.36 -27.20
N ILE A 564 -1.59 -21.74 -27.01
CA ILE A 564 -0.70 -21.38 -28.12
C ILE A 564 -0.18 -22.62 -28.87
N PHE A 565 0.28 -23.64 -28.15
CA PHE A 565 0.91 -24.82 -28.76
C PHE A 565 -0.10 -25.85 -29.31
N LYS A 566 -1.29 -25.96 -28.70
CA LYS A 566 -2.30 -26.96 -29.09
C LYS A 566 -3.37 -26.41 -30.04
N LEU A 567 -3.80 -25.16 -29.88
CA LEU A 567 -4.84 -24.53 -30.70
C LEU A 567 -4.26 -23.71 -31.88
N GLY A 568 -2.94 -23.52 -31.95
CA GLY A 568 -2.29 -22.84 -33.07
C GLY A 568 -2.75 -21.39 -33.28
N LEU A 569 -3.28 -20.77 -32.23
CA LEU A 569 -3.87 -19.44 -32.30
C LEU A 569 -2.80 -18.42 -32.70
N LYS A 570 -3.06 -17.72 -33.81
CA LYS A 570 -2.26 -16.58 -34.27
C LYS A 570 -2.54 -15.39 -33.34
N MET A 571 -1.79 -15.32 -32.23
CA MET A 571 -1.85 -14.18 -31.32
C MET A 571 -1.51 -12.91 -32.11
N PRO A 572 -2.33 -11.84 -32.01
CA PRO A 572 -2.02 -10.58 -32.66
C PRO A 572 -0.87 -9.90 -31.91
N LEU A 573 0.36 -10.30 -32.25
CA LEU A 573 1.61 -9.90 -31.61
C LEU A 573 1.75 -8.38 -31.47
N ARG A 574 1.16 -7.63 -32.41
CA ARG A 574 1.11 -6.16 -32.36
C ARG A 574 0.48 -5.63 -31.07
N TYR A 575 -0.67 -6.16 -30.65
CA TYR A 575 -1.34 -5.69 -29.43
C TYR A 575 -0.59 -6.15 -28.18
N PHE A 576 -0.07 -7.38 -28.20
CA PHE A 576 0.73 -7.90 -27.10
C PHE A 576 1.96 -7.02 -26.84
N PHE A 577 2.76 -6.73 -27.88
CA PHE A 577 3.94 -5.87 -27.73
C PHE A 577 3.56 -4.43 -27.40
N ALA A 578 2.46 -3.89 -27.92
CA ALA A 578 2.01 -2.54 -27.58
C ALA A 578 1.58 -2.42 -26.10
N ILE A 579 0.79 -3.38 -25.60
CA ILE A 579 0.34 -3.41 -24.21
C ILE A 579 1.53 -3.67 -23.27
N SER A 580 2.38 -4.65 -23.59
CA SER A 580 3.59 -4.97 -22.83
C SER A 580 4.52 -3.76 -22.73
N SER A 581 4.76 -3.07 -23.84
CA SER A 581 5.61 -1.87 -23.85
C SER A 581 5.01 -0.70 -23.08
N GLY A 582 3.68 -0.52 -23.14
CA GLY A 582 2.97 0.49 -22.37
C GLY A 582 3.07 0.23 -20.86
N LEU A 583 2.98 -1.03 -20.45
CA LEU A 583 3.13 -1.44 -19.05
C LEU A 583 4.58 -1.28 -18.57
N LEU A 584 5.58 -1.67 -19.36
CA LEU A 584 7.00 -1.42 -19.07
C LEU A 584 7.31 0.06 -18.90
N TYR A 585 6.75 0.88 -19.79
CA TYR A 585 6.91 2.32 -19.72
C TYR A 585 6.27 2.89 -18.44
N LEU A 586 5.05 2.45 -18.10
CA LEU A 586 4.40 2.84 -16.86
C LEU A 586 5.26 2.44 -15.64
N LEU A 587 5.79 1.23 -15.61
CA LEU A 587 6.62 0.75 -14.51
C LEU A 587 7.92 1.53 -14.39
N SER A 588 8.58 1.82 -15.52
CA SER A 588 9.75 2.72 -15.59
C SER A 588 9.44 4.11 -15.03
N PHE A 589 8.28 4.67 -15.39
CA PHE A 589 7.79 5.95 -14.89
C PHE A 589 7.54 5.93 -13.37
N VAL A 590 6.99 4.84 -12.83
CA VAL A 590 6.81 4.68 -11.38
C VAL A 590 8.17 4.55 -10.68
N LEU A 591 9.05 3.69 -11.18
CA LEU A 591 10.33 3.39 -10.57
C LEU A 591 11.29 4.59 -10.59
N ILE A 592 11.30 5.41 -11.64
CA ILE A 592 12.15 6.61 -11.63
C ILE A 592 11.74 7.58 -10.50
N GLY A 593 10.43 7.72 -10.25
CA GLY A 593 9.91 8.56 -9.18
C GLY A 593 10.27 8.01 -7.79
N LYS A 594 10.06 6.71 -7.58
CA LYS A 594 10.46 6.02 -6.34
C LYS A 594 11.96 6.01 -6.12
N GLY A 595 12.76 5.72 -7.15
CA GLY A 595 14.21 5.66 -7.05
C GLY A 595 14.85 7.00 -6.68
N VAL A 596 14.35 8.11 -7.23
CA VAL A 596 14.79 9.45 -6.79
C VAL A 596 14.29 9.76 -5.37
N ARG A 597 13.09 9.30 -5.01
CA ARG A 597 12.56 9.46 -3.65
C ARG A 597 13.44 8.75 -2.61
N GLU A 598 13.88 7.52 -2.86
CA GLU A 598 14.82 6.80 -1.98
C GLU A 598 16.13 7.57 -1.76
N PHE A 599 16.65 8.24 -2.78
CA PHE A 599 17.83 9.12 -2.62
C PHE A 599 17.55 10.41 -1.84
N GLN A 600 16.31 10.89 -1.83
CA GLN A 600 15.90 11.96 -0.91
C GLN A 600 15.84 11.43 0.53
N GLU A 601 15.34 10.21 0.72
CA GLU A 601 15.25 9.57 2.05
C GLU A 601 16.64 9.23 2.62
N ALA A 602 17.60 8.89 1.74
CA ALA A 602 19.01 8.73 2.08
C ALA A 602 19.77 10.06 2.30
N GLY A 603 19.11 11.22 2.15
CA GLY A 603 19.73 12.54 2.31
C GLY A 603 20.74 12.94 1.23
N LEU A 604 20.82 12.20 0.12
CA LEU A 604 21.76 12.47 -0.98
C LEU A 604 21.26 13.58 -1.92
N ILE A 605 19.94 13.73 -2.06
CA ILE A 605 19.31 14.69 -2.96
C ILE A 605 18.41 15.64 -2.16
N GLY A 606 18.58 16.94 -2.37
CA GLY A 606 17.74 17.96 -1.72
C GLY A 606 16.26 17.85 -2.10
N ILE A 607 15.38 18.31 -1.21
CA ILE A 607 13.93 18.29 -1.40
C ILE A 607 13.47 19.71 -1.72
N THR A 608 12.99 19.95 -2.94
CA THR A 608 12.35 21.21 -3.33
C THR A 608 10.86 20.97 -3.56
N PRO A 609 9.98 21.32 -2.60
CA PRO A 609 8.55 21.02 -2.68
C PRO A 609 7.84 21.77 -3.82
N ILE A 610 6.83 21.14 -4.40
CA ILE A 610 5.94 21.74 -5.40
C ILE A 610 4.50 21.66 -4.89
N GLU A 611 3.85 22.80 -4.65
CA GLU A 611 2.54 22.87 -3.98
C GLU A 611 1.36 22.32 -4.80
N PHE A 612 1.46 22.32 -6.14
CA PHE A 612 0.34 21.93 -7.01
C PHE A 612 0.31 20.43 -7.37
N ILE A 613 1.34 19.66 -7.00
CA ILE A 613 1.43 18.24 -7.34
C ILE A 613 0.94 17.40 -6.15
N PRO A 614 -0.04 16.50 -6.32
CA PRO A 614 -0.44 15.60 -5.26
C PRO A 614 0.57 14.46 -5.09
N THR A 615 0.69 13.95 -3.86
CA THR A 615 1.38 12.68 -3.62
C THR A 615 0.51 11.53 -4.14
N ILE A 616 0.99 10.79 -5.14
CA ILE A 616 0.36 9.59 -5.65
C ILE A 616 1.42 8.47 -5.64
N ASP A 617 1.55 7.83 -4.48
CA ASP A 617 2.58 6.82 -4.19
C ASP A 617 2.55 5.64 -5.19
N ILE A 618 1.34 5.27 -5.63
CA ILE A 618 1.13 4.18 -6.60
C ILE A 618 1.72 4.48 -7.98
N LEU A 619 1.80 5.76 -8.34
CA LEU A 619 2.40 6.22 -9.60
C LEU A 619 3.85 6.69 -9.40
N GLY A 620 4.38 6.58 -8.17
CA GLY A 620 5.69 7.14 -7.80
C GLY A 620 5.73 8.66 -7.92
N ILE A 621 4.58 9.35 -7.89
CA ILE A 621 4.52 10.81 -8.01
C ILE A 621 4.62 11.39 -6.61
N TYR A 622 5.72 12.10 -6.36
CA TYR A 622 5.96 12.82 -5.11
C TYR A 622 6.04 14.33 -5.39
N PRO A 623 5.58 15.19 -4.45
CA PRO A 623 5.45 16.63 -4.65
C PRO A 623 6.80 17.36 -4.54
N THR A 624 7.82 16.91 -5.30
CA THR A 624 9.17 17.49 -5.29
C THR A 624 9.70 17.67 -6.71
N LEU A 625 10.46 18.74 -6.94
CA LEU A 625 11.05 19.02 -8.25
C LEU A 625 11.96 17.88 -8.72
N GLN A 626 12.73 17.30 -7.80
CA GLN A 626 13.71 16.28 -8.09
C GLN A 626 13.07 14.96 -8.52
N THR A 627 11.91 14.58 -7.95
CA THR A 627 11.16 13.38 -8.36
C THR A 627 10.33 13.63 -9.62
N THR A 628 9.68 14.79 -9.72
CA THR A 628 8.79 15.12 -10.84
C THR A 628 9.56 15.40 -12.13
N ALA A 629 10.72 16.06 -12.09
CA ALA A 629 11.44 16.44 -13.30
C ALA A 629 11.88 15.23 -14.16
N PRO A 630 12.50 14.17 -13.59
CA PRO A 630 12.83 12.95 -14.34
C PRO A 630 11.58 12.24 -14.90
N GLN A 631 10.49 12.19 -14.14
CA GLN A 631 9.21 11.64 -14.60
C GLN A 631 8.64 12.45 -15.79
N ALA A 632 8.73 13.78 -15.73
CA ALA A 632 8.32 14.65 -16.84
C ALA A 632 9.20 14.42 -18.08
N VAL A 633 10.51 14.26 -17.92
CA VAL A 633 11.42 13.92 -19.03
C VAL A 633 11.01 12.60 -19.69
N LEU A 634 10.75 11.54 -18.92
CA LEU A 634 10.26 10.26 -19.46
C LEU A 634 8.92 10.45 -20.19
N PHE A 635 8.00 11.22 -19.62
CA PHE A 635 6.69 11.51 -20.23
C PHE A 635 6.83 12.17 -21.59
N PHE A 636 7.64 13.22 -21.70
CA PHE A 636 7.87 13.89 -22.97
C PHE A 636 8.66 13.02 -23.96
N ALA A 637 9.63 12.22 -23.48
CA ALA A 637 10.36 11.28 -24.33
C ALA A 637 9.43 10.21 -24.93
N PHE A 638 8.48 9.69 -24.15
CA PHE A 638 7.47 8.76 -24.62
C PHE A 638 6.52 9.42 -25.63
N LEU A 639 6.02 10.61 -25.33
CA LEU A 639 5.16 11.38 -26.24
C LEU A 639 5.87 11.63 -27.58
N PHE A 640 7.14 12.03 -27.51
CA PHE A 640 7.98 12.19 -28.70
C PHE A 640 8.16 10.87 -29.46
N ALA A 641 8.46 9.76 -28.78
CA ALA A 641 8.61 8.45 -29.42
C ALA A 641 7.32 8.00 -30.11
N VAL A 642 6.16 8.20 -29.48
CA VAL A 642 4.85 7.89 -30.07
C VAL A 642 4.60 8.78 -31.29
N ILE A 643 4.78 10.10 -31.19
CA ILE A 643 4.60 11.02 -32.32
C ILE A 643 5.56 10.68 -33.47
N TRP A 644 6.83 10.42 -33.16
CA TRP A 644 7.83 10.06 -34.14
C TRP A 644 7.46 8.79 -34.90
N ILE A 645 7.00 7.75 -34.19
CA ILE A 645 6.68 6.45 -34.78
C ILE A 645 5.37 6.50 -35.57
N PHE A 646 4.32 7.13 -35.04
CA PHE A 646 2.99 7.12 -35.65
C PHE A 646 2.77 8.23 -36.67
N VAL A 647 3.47 9.36 -36.57
CA VAL A 647 3.27 10.50 -37.49
C VAL A 647 4.47 10.62 -38.44
N ILE A 648 5.66 10.90 -37.89
CA ILE A 648 6.82 11.33 -38.69
C ILE A 648 7.39 10.17 -39.54
N LYS A 649 7.58 9.00 -38.93
CA LYS A 649 8.14 7.84 -39.62
C LYS A 649 7.20 7.35 -40.72
N GLN A 650 5.89 7.31 -40.45
CA GLN A 650 4.89 6.89 -41.43
C GLN A 650 4.85 7.84 -42.64
N GLU A 651 4.94 9.15 -42.41
CA GLU A 651 5.04 10.14 -43.50
C GLU A 651 6.33 9.99 -44.30
N ARG A 652 7.45 9.72 -43.64
CA ARG A 652 8.75 9.57 -44.31
C ARG A 652 8.83 8.30 -45.15
N GLU A 653 8.39 7.16 -44.61
CA GLU A 653 8.28 5.91 -45.37
C GLU A 653 7.29 6.06 -46.53
N ARG A 654 6.17 6.75 -46.34
CA ARG A 654 5.23 7.09 -47.42
C ARG A 654 5.89 7.94 -48.51
N LYS A 655 6.65 8.98 -48.14
CA LYS A 655 7.39 9.83 -49.09
C LYS A 655 8.46 9.06 -49.85
N GLU A 656 9.22 8.19 -49.18
CA GLU A 656 10.21 7.32 -49.83
C GLU A 656 9.54 6.34 -50.82
N ILE A 657 8.38 5.77 -50.45
CA ILE A 657 7.60 4.93 -51.37
C ILE A 657 7.15 5.74 -52.59
N VAL A 658 6.60 6.95 -52.42
CA VAL A 658 6.17 7.81 -53.54
C VAL A 658 7.35 8.19 -54.44
N VAL A 659 8.52 8.51 -53.88
CA VAL A 659 9.74 8.79 -54.66
C VAL A 659 10.21 7.55 -55.41
N SER A 660 10.17 6.36 -54.80
CA SER A 660 10.53 5.11 -55.48
C SER A 660 9.55 4.75 -56.60
N LEU A 661 8.24 4.98 -56.40
CA LEU A 661 7.20 4.73 -57.39
C LEU A 661 7.28 5.72 -58.56
N THR A 662 7.56 6.99 -58.30
CA THR A 662 7.78 8.00 -59.36
C THR A 662 9.04 7.72 -60.16
N LYS A 663 10.09 7.18 -59.54
CA LYS A 663 11.27 6.73 -60.27
C LYS A 663 11.00 5.51 -61.14
N ILE A 664 10.27 4.52 -60.62
CA ILE A 664 9.83 3.35 -61.40
C ILE A 664 8.93 3.78 -62.57
N ALA A 665 8.03 4.72 -62.35
CA ALA A 665 7.18 5.32 -63.38
C ALA A 665 7.99 5.93 -64.52
N GLU A 666 9.02 6.71 -64.18
CA GLU A 666 9.89 7.36 -65.16
C GLU A 666 10.76 6.33 -65.92
N ASP A 667 11.32 5.34 -65.21
CA ASP A 667 12.09 4.25 -65.80
C ASP A 667 11.22 3.43 -66.77
N MET A 668 9.94 3.22 -66.44
CA MET A 668 8.98 2.52 -67.32
C MET A 668 8.57 3.35 -68.53
N LYS A 669 8.39 4.66 -68.39
CA LYS A 669 8.13 5.55 -69.52
C LYS A 669 9.31 5.56 -70.51
N THR A 670 10.53 5.63 -69.99
CA THR A 670 11.77 5.54 -70.79
C THR A 670 11.84 4.20 -71.53
N MET A 671 11.44 3.11 -70.87
CA MET A 671 11.38 1.78 -71.48
C MET A 671 10.36 1.73 -72.64
N HIS A 672 9.17 2.30 -72.46
CA HIS A 672 8.15 2.39 -73.50
C HIS A 672 8.63 3.22 -74.72
N GLU A 673 9.23 4.39 -74.50
CA GLU A 673 9.81 5.21 -75.59
C GLU A 673 10.92 4.44 -76.36
N THR A 674 11.72 3.64 -75.65
CA THR A 674 12.73 2.78 -76.26
C THR A 674 12.10 1.67 -77.10
N PHE A 675 11.01 1.05 -76.62
CA PHE A 675 10.26 0.05 -77.36
C PHE A 675 9.61 0.62 -78.62
N ASP A 676 9.01 1.81 -78.55
CA ASP A 676 8.45 2.50 -79.70
C ASP A 676 9.52 2.84 -80.74
N HIS A 677 10.69 3.28 -80.29
CA HIS A 677 11.83 3.52 -81.17
C HIS A 677 12.29 2.21 -81.85
N ILE A 678 12.39 1.10 -81.11
CA ILE A 678 12.70 -0.22 -81.68
C ILE A 678 11.64 -0.66 -82.69
N LYS A 679 10.35 -0.46 -82.40
CA LYS A 679 9.23 -0.75 -83.30
C LYS A 679 9.34 0.06 -84.59
N GLY A 680 9.73 1.35 -84.49
CA GLY A 680 10.03 2.21 -85.64
C GLY A 680 11.17 1.67 -86.51
N HIS A 681 12.30 1.27 -85.89
CA HIS A 681 13.42 0.64 -86.60
C HIS A 681 13.03 -0.68 -87.28
N ILE A 682 12.22 -1.52 -86.63
CA ILE A 682 11.73 -2.78 -87.22
C ILE A 682 10.85 -2.51 -88.45
N ILE A 683 10.00 -1.48 -88.40
CA ILE A 683 9.15 -1.08 -89.53
C ILE A 683 9.97 -0.52 -90.69
N GLU A 684 10.99 0.31 -90.41
CA GLU A 684 11.93 0.80 -91.43
C GLU A 684 12.77 -0.35 -92.03
N TRP A 685 13.21 -1.29 -91.21
CA TRP A 685 13.99 -2.45 -91.67
C TRP A 685 13.14 -3.38 -92.56
N LYS A 686 11.87 -3.61 -92.20
CA LYS A 686 10.88 -4.32 -93.05
C LYS A 686 10.62 -3.62 -94.38
N ARG A 687 10.92 -2.32 -94.50
CA ARG A 687 10.77 -1.53 -95.73
C ARG A 687 12.02 -1.57 -96.62
N CYS A 688 13.17 -2.01 -96.11
CA CYS A 688 14.47 -1.87 -96.78
C CYS A 688 15.08 -3.17 -97.35
N GLU A 689 14.61 -4.38 -97.03
CA GLU A 689 15.25 -5.61 -97.52
C GLU A 689 14.28 -6.71 -98.03
N ASP A 690 14.47 -7.07 -99.30
CA ASP A 690 14.13 -8.37 -99.90
C ASP A 690 15.05 -9.43 -99.29
N ILE A 691 14.63 -10.13 -98.23
CA ILE A 691 15.34 -11.32 -97.72
C ILE A 691 14.35 -12.44 -97.35
N ASP A 692 14.58 -13.59 -97.97
CA ASP A 692 13.85 -14.85 -97.83
C ASP A 692 14.48 -15.69 -96.70
N ILE A 693 14.00 -15.53 -95.46
CA ILE A 693 14.33 -16.42 -94.32
C ILE A 693 13.06 -16.61 -93.49
N GLU A 694 12.53 -17.85 -93.45
CA GLU A 694 11.48 -18.38 -92.55
C GLU A 694 10.52 -17.33 -91.95
N ALA A 695 9.89 -16.53 -92.82
CA ALA A 695 9.22 -15.29 -92.45
C ALA A 695 7.90 -15.47 -91.68
N GLN A 696 7.42 -16.71 -91.48
CA GLN A 696 6.21 -16.95 -90.70
C GLN A 696 6.47 -17.06 -89.20
N ASP A 697 7.61 -17.62 -88.79
CA ASP A 697 7.90 -17.83 -87.37
C ASP A 697 8.47 -16.56 -86.73
N LEU A 698 9.25 -15.78 -87.48
CA LEU A 698 9.73 -14.48 -87.04
C LEU A 698 8.61 -13.41 -87.01
N ASP A 699 7.71 -13.36 -88.01
CA ASP A 699 6.58 -12.43 -88.01
C ASP A 699 5.58 -12.77 -86.89
N LYS A 700 5.41 -14.06 -86.57
CA LYS A 700 4.61 -14.51 -85.42
C LYS A 700 5.25 -14.15 -84.08
N GLN A 701 6.57 -14.33 -83.92
CA GLN A 701 7.29 -13.93 -82.71
C GLN A 701 7.30 -12.41 -82.54
N ILE A 702 7.45 -11.64 -83.62
CA ILE A 702 7.35 -10.18 -83.59
C ILE A 702 5.92 -9.75 -83.23
N HIS A 703 4.89 -10.40 -83.79
CA HIS A 703 3.50 -10.10 -83.47
C HIS A 703 3.14 -10.45 -82.02
N ASP A 704 3.64 -11.58 -81.51
CA ASP A 704 3.50 -11.96 -80.10
C ASP A 704 4.20 -10.94 -79.20
N VAL A 705 5.41 -10.52 -79.52
CA VAL A 705 6.13 -9.49 -78.75
C VAL A 705 5.35 -8.17 -78.77
N ILE A 706 4.83 -7.73 -79.92
CA ILE A 706 4.01 -6.51 -80.01
C ILE A 706 2.74 -6.63 -79.17
N THR A 707 2.07 -7.78 -79.20
CA THR A 707 0.83 -8.01 -78.43
C THR A 707 1.09 -8.05 -76.93
N HIS A 708 2.20 -8.66 -76.50
CA HIS A 708 2.62 -8.66 -75.10
C HIS A 708 3.02 -7.26 -74.62
N VAL A 709 3.60 -6.43 -75.50
CA VAL A 709 3.94 -5.03 -75.19
C VAL A 709 2.67 -4.19 -75.05
N ASP A 710 1.70 -4.29 -75.96
CA ASP A 710 0.41 -3.59 -75.88
C ASP A 710 -0.40 -4.02 -74.63
N GLU A 711 -0.37 -5.31 -74.27
CA GLU A 711 -0.98 -5.80 -73.03
C GLU A 711 -0.30 -5.23 -71.78
N LEU A 712 1.02 -5.10 -71.80
CA LEU A 712 1.78 -4.53 -70.69
C LEU A 712 1.44 -3.04 -70.52
N GLU A 713 1.38 -2.30 -71.63
CA GLU A 713 0.99 -0.88 -71.66
C GLU A 713 -0.42 -0.66 -71.09
N THR A 714 -1.38 -1.50 -71.48
CA THR A 714 -2.76 -1.40 -70.99
C THR A 714 -2.85 -1.66 -69.48
N LYS A 715 -2.19 -2.73 -68.99
CA LYS A 715 -2.13 -3.05 -67.55
C LYS A 715 -1.40 -1.97 -66.74
N LEU A 716 -0.46 -1.26 -67.37
CA LEU A 716 0.26 -0.14 -66.79
C LEU A 716 -0.63 1.09 -66.63
N VAL A 717 -1.37 1.46 -67.67
CA VAL A 717 -2.32 2.58 -67.61
C VAL A 717 -3.36 2.35 -66.51
N ASP A 718 -3.92 1.14 -66.42
CA ASP A 718 -4.85 0.78 -65.36
C ASP A 718 -4.22 0.86 -63.96
N PHE A 719 -2.97 0.43 -63.81
CA PHE A 719 -2.25 0.54 -62.54
C PHE A 719 -2.03 2.01 -62.13
N PHE A 720 -1.60 2.87 -63.07
CA PHE A 720 -1.44 4.30 -62.82
C PHE A 720 -2.75 4.99 -62.43
N ASP A 721 -3.85 4.63 -63.08
CA ASP A 721 -5.16 5.23 -62.83
C ASP A 721 -5.69 4.85 -61.43
N VAL A 722 -5.40 3.63 -60.97
CA VAL A 722 -5.68 3.17 -59.59
C VAL A 722 -4.79 3.88 -58.57
N VAL A 723 -3.51 4.09 -58.87
CA VAL A 723 -2.58 4.81 -57.98
C VAL A 723 -2.95 6.29 -57.89
N SER A 724 -3.27 6.96 -59.00
CA SER A 724 -3.63 8.39 -59.02
C SER A 724 -4.90 8.68 -58.23
N LYS A 725 -5.95 7.86 -58.41
CA LYS A 725 -7.23 7.96 -57.67
C LYS A 725 -7.06 7.76 -56.16
N ASN A 726 -6.16 6.87 -55.75
CA ASN A 726 -5.86 6.68 -54.33
C ASN A 726 -5.01 7.81 -53.73
N THR A 727 -4.28 8.56 -54.55
CA THR A 727 -3.43 9.67 -54.11
C THR A 727 -4.23 10.97 -53.95
N GLN A 728 -5.19 11.24 -54.84
CA GLN A 728 -6.10 12.40 -54.75
C GLN A 728 -7.07 12.32 -53.56
N ASN A 729 -7.53 11.12 -53.19
CA ASN A 729 -8.42 10.95 -52.03
C ASN A 729 -7.73 11.12 -50.65
N GLN A 730 -6.39 11.21 -50.60
CA GLN A 730 -5.63 11.27 -49.34
C GLN A 730 -4.85 12.57 -49.12
N THR A 731 -4.74 13.42 -50.14
CA THR A 731 -4.26 14.80 -50.01
C THR A 731 -5.48 15.70 -50.02
N GLY A 732 -5.96 16.09 -48.83
CA GLY A 732 -7.08 17.01 -48.68
C GLY A 732 -6.70 18.43 -49.09
N ASP A 733 -6.47 18.66 -50.38
CA ASP A 733 -6.43 20.01 -50.94
C ASP A 733 -7.87 20.45 -51.24
N ASP A 734 -8.32 21.42 -50.44
CA ASP A 734 -9.58 22.14 -50.61
C ASP A 734 -9.57 22.83 -51.99
N PRO A 735 -10.57 22.62 -52.86
CA PRO A 735 -10.60 23.30 -54.14
C PRO A 735 -10.78 24.81 -53.93
N GLN A 736 -9.77 25.58 -54.37
CA GLN A 736 -9.81 27.04 -54.50
C GLN A 736 -11.18 27.55 -54.99
N PRO A 737 -11.74 28.60 -54.36
CA PRO A 737 -13.01 29.15 -54.80
C PRO A 737 -12.82 29.83 -56.15
N LYS A 738 -13.56 29.36 -57.17
CA LYS A 738 -13.70 30.07 -58.43
C LYS A 738 -14.42 31.41 -58.17
N TYR A 739 -13.71 32.51 -58.35
CA TYR A 739 -14.33 33.79 -58.64
C TYR A 739 -14.83 33.77 -60.09
N ASN A 740 -16.15 33.81 -60.25
CA ASN A 740 -16.87 34.61 -61.24
C ASN A 740 -18.33 34.72 -60.79
#